data_AF-A0A813F2F5-F1
#
_entry.id   AF-A0A813F2F5-F1
#
_cell.length_a   1.000
_cell.length_b   1.000
_cell.length_c   1.000
_cell.angle_alpha   90.00
_cell.angle_beta   90.00
_cell.angle_gamma   90.00
#
_symmetry.space_group_name_H-M   'P 1'
#
loop_
_entity.id
_entity.type
_entity.pdbx_description
1 polymer ?
#
loop_
_entity_poly.entity_id
_entity_poly.type
_entity_poly.pdbx_seq_one_letter_code
_entity_poly.pdbx_strand_id
1 'polypeptide(L)'
;ELSAKTGCEEGLLAAALRTCCALGYLELEPETGLYFLAAAEALLPGGAGGTGGALSRLELEELRRCLGSGGENCAAALRSIYAEAAPPFGLPSEQLELCLRVWSEHRHSWKNGRSWALASLLDGIVLVPLLASIGCMGSLDEQTQEAKPTRDLTAVAGPESRATLQAIFEELNLGSMDLKGVLTLSSHGLQVLQRVQTHLLPTSELALMQRFAEVLAKSKEGCVANTEERHGLHDPVIGQQQTETHSERTPADWCSGALCGEKLFEDMMPQLDGFFSNKDFAAQPRFVVDTGCRDGALLIHIYEYVKMRTPRGEVLHEFPLTMVGVDSDESALVATAGNLCKRQIPYRVFSGDVDAPGGIISAMKLKRIDPSRSLHVRACQDQRRSFIAPKMQLQSAPAVFAEAVLADLVHLERSGARISPRNIFAALVEHMQRWADAVDGSFGLCLLEEMLLDVPTTRRFMSESASFHTDLVRCLAQRYTVPAPAFALAAAMAGLLPADVKNVRPYPTQGRYCHTLSHFLVRRPFKIRLAEPSDLPSLERLEEVAWAENLRAPREGLLRRLEVSPTTNFAVEVNGEVVAVLYTQRINSPEDVHTQQFQRVSDGHVPKGRVLQLIAIAAHSDHGGIGSELRCFALHLARIDPSIDSVCAVTLCRNYAGSGSRTMQEYVDKHVAGVVDDRILTFHTGYGAEIISLVPGYRPEDTDNEATGVLIQYRPKDWMPKQVLPAGDGPHQDRALPARLADKAEKPAQEEARVPQTPTADILSEIMRDLGAALKTGKDITVLLLKNCRLKLCHNNNSKQQ
;
A
#
# COMPACT_ATOMS: atom_id res chain seq x y z
N GLU A 1 2.90 28.94 -8.51
CA GLU A 1 2.03 29.91 -9.23
C GLU A 1 0.57 29.85 -8.79
N LEU A 2 -0.11 28.70 -8.92
CA LEU A 2 -1.53 28.56 -8.55
C LEU A 2 -1.83 28.98 -7.09
N SER A 3 -0.98 28.61 -6.13
CA SER A 3 -1.09 29.06 -4.74
C SER A 3 -1.09 30.59 -4.62
N ALA A 4 -0.19 31.28 -5.32
CA ALA A 4 -0.14 32.75 -5.31
C ALA A 4 -1.38 33.41 -5.95
N LYS A 5 -1.95 32.79 -6.99
CA LYS A 5 -3.17 33.29 -7.66
C LYS A 5 -4.45 33.05 -6.85
N THR A 6 -4.53 31.93 -6.15
CA THR A 6 -5.71 31.49 -5.40
C THR A 6 -5.70 31.95 -3.95
N GLY A 7 -4.52 32.23 -3.39
CA GLY A 7 -4.32 32.49 -1.97
C GLY A 7 -4.31 31.23 -1.11
N CYS A 8 -4.41 30.03 -1.70
CA CYS A 8 -4.36 28.75 -1.00
C CYS A 8 -2.92 28.37 -0.61
N GLU A 9 -2.77 27.67 0.51
CA GLU A 9 -1.49 27.05 0.91
C GLU A 9 -1.13 25.93 -0.09
N GLU A 10 0.17 25.80 -0.39
CA GLU A 10 0.67 24.94 -1.47
C GLU A 10 0.39 23.45 -1.25
N GLY A 11 0.59 22.95 -0.04
CA GLY A 11 0.35 21.56 0.33
C GLY A 11 -1.12 21.15 0.22
N LEU A 12 -2.03 21.96 0.77
CA LEU A 12 -3.47 21.71 0.67
C LEU A 12 -3.98 21.79 -0.77
N LEU A 13 -3.46 22.76 -1.53
CA LEU A 13 -3.71 22.87 -2.97
C LEU A 13 -3.22 21.63 -3.72
N ALA A 14 -2.03 21.12 -3.39
CA ALA A 14 -1.50 19.90 -3.99
C ALA A 14 -2.37 18.68 -3.67
N ALA A 15 -2.88 18.56 -2.44
CA ALA A 15 -3.79 17.47 -2.06
C ALA A 15 -5.09 17.51 -2.87
N ALA A 16 -5.64 18.70 -3.10
CA ALA A 16 -6.81 18.89 -3.95
C ALA A 16 -6.53 18.52 -5.42
N LEU A 17 -5.40 18.98 -5.98
CA LEU A 17 -4.99 18.69 -7.35
C LEU A 17 -4.76 17.19 -7.57
N ARG A 18 -4.09 16.51 -6.63
CA ARG A 18 -3.92 15.04 -6.66
C ARG A 18 -5.27 14.32 -6.69
N THR A 19 -6.24 14.80 -5.91
CA THR A 19 -7.60 14.24 -5.88
C THR A 19 -8.27 14.36 -7.24
N CYS A 20 -8.17 15.54 -7.88
CA CYS A 20 -8.65 15.76 -9.23
C CYS A 20 -7.94 14.85 -10.26
N CYS A 21 -6.64 14.61 -10.10
CA CYS A 21 -5.91 13.67 -10.96
C CYS A 21 -6.40 12.23 -10.79
N ALA A 22 -6.62 11.79 -9.55
CA ALA A 22 -7.17 10.47 -9.26
C ALA A 22 -8.61 10.31 -9.74
N LEU A 23 -9.41 11.37 -9.81
CA LEU A 23 -10.75 11.34 -10.42
C LEU A 23 -10.71 11.43 -11.95
N GLY A 24 -9.57 11.81 -12.53
CA GLY A 24 -9.42 11.97 -13.97
C GLY A 24 -9.89 13.29 -14.53
N TYR A 25 -10.10 14.30 -13.68
CA TYR A 25 -10.35 15.68 -14.10
C TYR A 25 -9.06 16.35 -14.59
N LEU A 26 -7.93 15.97 -14.01
CA LEU A 26 -6.61 16.49 -14.35
C LEU A 26 -5.63 15.35 -14.65
N GLU A 27 -4.57 15.67 -15.37
CA GLU A 27 -3.37 14.86 -15.52
C GLU A 27 -2.17 15.64 -14.99
N LEU A 28 -1.28 14.97 -14.27
CA LEU A 28 -0.02 15.53 -13.81
C LEU A 28 1.09 14.97 -14.70
N GLU A 29 1.93 15.85 -15.23
CA GLU A 29 3.22 15.48 -15.83
C GLU A 29 4.29 15.57 -14.74
N PRO A 30 4.75 14.43 -14.17
CA PRO A 30 5.67 14.43 -13.03
C PRO A 30 6.99 15.14 -13.32
N GLU A 31 7.48 15.04 -14.55
CA GLU A 31 8.79 15.57 -14.94
C GLU A 31 8.83 17.10 -14.95
N THR A 32 7.71 17.76 -15.30
CA THR A 32 7.60 19.22 -15.34
C THR A 32 6.83 19.80 -14.16
N GLY A 33 6.08 18.96 -13.43
CA GLY A 33 5.16 19.37 -12.38
C GLY A 33 3.92 20.11 -12.89
N LEU A 34 3.65 20.07 -14.21
CA LEU A 34 2.52 20.74 -14.83
C LEU A 34 1.26 19.88 -14.74
N TYR A 35 0.12 20.57 -14.57
CA TYR A 35 -1.20 19.96 -14.60
C TYR A 35 -1.91 20.29 -15.91
N PHE A 36 -2.56 19.30 -16.49
CA PHE A 36 -3.33 19.41 -17.73
C PHE A 36 -4.78 19.01 -17.47
N LEU A 37 -5.72 19.59 -18.22
CA LEU A 37 -7.06 19.03 -18.28
C LEU A 37 -6.99 17.71 -19.04
N ALA A 38 -7.56 16.66 -18.48
CA ALA A 38 -7.61 15.37 -19.16
C ALA A 38 -8.34 15.53 -20.50
N ALA A 39 -7.70 15.10 -21.60
CA ALA A 39 -8.30 15.17 -22.93
C ALA A 39 -9.53 14.25 -23.00
N ALA A 40 -10.60 14.73 -23.65
CA ALA A 40 -11.88 14.03 -23.71
C ALA A 40 -11.85 12.66 -24.44
N GLU A 41 -10.75 12.28 -25.12
CA GLU A 41 -10.76 11.20 -26.12
C GLU A 41 -9.65 10.12 -26.02
N ALA A 42 -8.86 10.03 -24.95
CA ALA A 42 -7.86 8.96 -24.84
C ALA A 42 -8.46 7.61 -24.37
N LEU A 43 -9.28 6.97 -25.20
CA LEU A 43 -9.67 5.56 -25.06
C LEU A 43 -8.60 4.68 -25.74
N LEU A 44 -7.86 3.90 -24.96
CA LEU A 44 -7.14 2.73 -25.47
C LEU A 44 -8.16 1.77 -26.12
N PRO A 45 -7.96 1.31 -27.37
CA PRO A 45 -8.80 0.27 -27.94
C PRO A 45 -8.35 -1.08 -27.37
N GLY A 46 -9.22 -1.75 -26.61
CA GLY A 46 -8.99 -3.12 -26.15
C GLY A 46 -8.94 -3.29 -24.64
N GLY A 47 -10.04 -2.97 -23.96
CA GLY A 47 -10.27 -3.36 -22.57
C GLY A 47 -11.73 -3.16 -22.24
N ALA A 48 -12.49 -4.24 -22.06
CA ALA A 48 -13.86 -4.14 -21.62
C ALA A 48 -13.93 -3.44 -20.25
N GLY A 49 -14.49 -2.22 -20.24
CA GLY A 49 -14.80 -1.46 -19.02
C GLY A 49 -13.82 -0.32 -18.71
N GLY A 50 -13.99 0.84 -19.35
CA GLY A 50 -13.21 2.04 -19.03
C GLY A 50 -13.63 3.28 -19.81
N THR A 51 -14.84 3.78 -19.59
CA THR A 51 -15.36 5.02 -20.20
C THR A 51 -14.84 6.27 -19.46
N GLY A 52 -13.54 6.60 -19.58
CA GLY A 52 -12.90 7.61 -18.71
C GLY A 52 -12.64 9.01 -19.28
N GLY A 53 -12.74 9.24 -20.59
CA GLY A 53 -12.29 10.49 -21.23
C GLY A 53 -13.35 11.60 -21.29
N ALA A 54 -14.44 11.37 -22.02
CA ALA A 54 -15.46 12.39 -22.30
C ALA A 54 -16.42 12.67 -21.12
N LEU A 55 -16.42 11.78 -20.12
CA LEU A 55 -17.29 11.86 -18.94
C LEU A 55 -16.82 12.93 -17.94
N SER A 56 -15.52 13.26 -17.89
CA SER A 56 -14.94 14.14 -16.87
C SER A 56 -15.51 15.57 -16.89
N ARG A 57 -15.73 16.15 -18.08
CA ARG A 57 -16.30 17.51 -18.22
C ARG A 57 -17.80 17.56 -17.94
N LEU A 58 -18.54 16.57 -18.41
CA LEU A 58 -19.98 16.43 -18.14
C LEU A 58 -20.23 16.17 -16.65
N GLU A 59 -19.40 15.36 -16.00
CA GLU A 59 -19.43 15.15 -14.56
C GLU A 59 -19.22 16.45 -13.78
N LEU A 60 -18.26 17.28 -14.20
CA LEU A 60 -18.05 18.60 -13.58
C LEU A 60 -19.27 19.52 -13.74
N GLU A 61 -19.93 19.50 -14.90
CA GLU A 61 -21.17 20.26 -15.12
C GLU A 61 -22.35 19.72 -14.28
N GLU A 62 -22.51 18.40 -14.18
CA GLU A 62 -23.52 17.76 -13.33
C GLU A 62 -23.29 18.01 -11.84
N LEU A 63 -22.02 17.99 -11.43
CA LEU A 63 -21.62 18.31 -10.07
C LEU A 63 -21.89 19.78 -9.76
N ARG A 64 -21.57 20.71 -10.68
CA ARG A 64 -21.97 22.12 -10.59
C ARG A 64 -23.49 22.29 -10.52
N ARG A 65 -24.27 21.47 -11.24
CA ARG A 65 -25.74 21.50 -11.18
C ARG A 65 -26.28 21.03 -9.82
N CYS A 66 -25.72 19.95 -9.27
CA CYS A 66 -26.17 19.40 -7.99
C CYS A 66 -25.73 20.26 -6.79
N LEU A 67 -24.58 20.92 -6.90
CA LEU A 67 -23.96 21.65 -5.80
C LEU A 67 -24.06 23.17 -5.89
N GLY A 68 -24.22 23.74 -7.09
CA GLY A 68 -24.25 25.19 -7.30
C GLY A 68 -25.56 25.86 -6.85
N SER A 69 -25.65 27.16 -7.10
CA SER A 69 -26.75 28.03 -6.62
C SER A 69 -28.17 27.61 -7.05
N GLY A 70 -28.31 26.90 -8.18
CA GLY A 70 -29.61 26.32 -8.61
C GLY A 70 -30.01 25.02 -7.89
N GLY A 71 -29.08 24.40 -7.15
CA GLY A 71 -29.24 23.18 -6.37
C GLY A 71 -29.11 23.40 -4.86
N GLU A 72 -29.22 24.65 -4.38
CA GLU A 72 -28.95 25.06 -2.98
C GLU A 72 -29.58 24.13 -1.93
N ASN A 73 -30.83 23.68 -2.16
CA ASN A 73 -31.52 22.77 -1.25
C ASN A 73 -30.87 21.38 -1.19
N CYS A 74 -30.48 20.82 -2.33
CA CYS A 74 -29.81 19.52 -2.42
C CYS A 74 -28.40 19.58 -1.81
N ALA A 75 -27.65 20.64 -2.14
CA ALA A 75 -26.31 20.85 -1.62
C ALA A 75 -26.33 21.07 -0.10
N ALA A 76 -27.28 21.84 0.42
CA ALA A 76 -27.46 22.05 1.86
C ALA A 76 -27.83 20.75 2.59
N ALA A 77 -28.74 19.96 2.02
CA ALA A 77 -29.14 18.66 2.56
C ALA A 77 -27.99 17.64 2.60
N LEU A 78 -27.15 17.58 1.56
CA LEU A 78 -25.97 16.72 1.59
C LEU A 78 -24.92 17.20 2.62
N ARG A 79 -24.79 18.53 2.81
CA ARG A 79 -23.88 19.10 3.82
C ARG A 79 -24.34 18.84 5.25
N SER A 80 -25.64 18.84 5.54
CA SER A 80 -26.14 18.59 6.90
C SER A 80 -25.83 17.17 7.38
N ILE A 81 -25.83 16.17 6.49
CA ILE A 81 -25.42 14.79 6.83
C ILE A 81 -24.03 14.77 7.45
N TYR A 82 -23.09 15.51 6.86
CA TYR A 82 -21.74 15.59 7.39
C TYR A 82 -21.69 16.35 8.71
N ALA A 83 -22.49 17.40 8.89
CA ALA A 83 -22.50 18.20 10.11
C ALA A 83 -23.12 17.45 11.30
N GLU A 84 -24.15 16.64 11.04
CA GLU A 84 -25.07 16.17 12.08
C GLU A 84 -25.08 14.64 12.22
N ALA A 85 -24.77 13.86 11.17
CA ALA A 85 -24.90 12.40 11.14
C ALA A 85 -23.54 11.65 11.13
N ALA A 86 -22.69 11.92 12.13
CA ALA A 86 -21.43 11.21 12.33
C ALA A 86 -21.68 9.76 12.81
N PRO A 87 -21.18 8.73 12.11
CA PRO A 87 -21.32 7.34 12.54
C PRO A 87 -20.23 6.91 13.55
N PRO A 88 -20.51 5.89 14.39
CA PRO A 88 -21.80 5.22 14.53
C PRO A 88 -22.78 6.04 15.37
N PHE A 89 -24.06 6.05 14.97
CA PHE A 89 -25.16 6.62 15.77
C PHE A 89 -26.20 5.54 16.13
N GLY A 90 -26.99 5.80 17.19
CA GLY A 90 -28.01 4.88 17.68
C GLY A 90 -29.22 4.74 16.74
N LEU A 91 -30.00 3.68 16.94
CA LEU A 91 -31.24 3.43 16.22
C LEU A 91 -32.36 3.16 17.24
N PRO A 92 -33.35 4.06 17.39
CA PRO A 92 -33.61 5.28 16.60
C PRO A 92 -32.70 6.47 16.99
N SER A 93 -32.55 7.45 16.10
CA SER A 93 -31.84 8.71 16.38
C SER A 93 -32.21 9.82 15.39
N GLU A 94 -31.93 11.08 15.73
CA GLU A 94 -32.11 12.22 14.81
C GLU A 94 -31.21 12.11 13.58
N GLN A 95 -30.02 11.52 13.74
CA GLN A 95 -29.06 11.25 12.67
C GLN A 95 -29.60 10.26 11.64
N LEU A 96 -30.24 9.18 12.10
CA LEU A 96 -30.95 8.25 11.22
C LEU A 96 -32.01 8.98 10.41
N GLU A 97 -32.89 9.73 11.08
CA GLU A 97 -33.99 10.43 10.42
C GLU A 97 -33.49 11.45 9.40
N LEU A 98 -32.36 12.12 9.69
CA LEU A 98 -31.69 12.99 8.73
C LEU A 98 -31.23 12.24 7.49
N CYS A 99 -30.52 11.11 7.62
CA CYS A 99 -30.10 10.29 6.48
C CYS A 99 -31.28 9.85 5.62
N LEU A 100 -32.36 9.37 6.24
CA LEU A 100 -33.53 8.88 5.51
C LEU A 100 -34.27 9.99 4.78
N ARG A 101 -34.46 11.15 5.44
CA ARG A 101 -35.08 12.33 4.83
C ARG A 101 -34.29 12.86 3.63
N VAL A 102 -32.96 12.98 3.75
CA VAL A 102 -32.11 13.44 2.64
C VAL A 102 -32.17 12.46 1.47
N TRP A 103 -32.18 11.15 1.74
CA TRP A 103 -32.35 10.13 0.71
C TRP A 103 -33.70 10.26 -0.01
N SER A 104 -34.80 10.33 0.74
CA SER A 104 -36.15 10.36 0.15
C SER A 104 -36.41 11.64 -0.62
N GLU A 105 -36.02 12.80 -0.08
CA GLU A 105 -36.34 14.11 -0.65
C GLU A 105 -35.44 14.48 -1.82
N HIS A 106 -34.14 14.12 -1.78
CA HIS A 106 -33.18 14.69 -2.72
C HIS A 106 -32.55 13.71 -3.70
N ARG A 107 -32.56 12.40 -3.44
CA ARG A 107 -31.81 11.43 -4.28
C ARG A 107 -32.13 11.48 -5.78
N HIS A 108 -33.38 11.76 -6.14
CA HIS A 108 -33.80 11.91 -7.53
C HIS A 108 -33.02 13.00 -8.30
N SER A 109 -32.48 14.00 -7.59
CA SER A 109 -31.71 15.12 -8.16
C SER A 109 -30.38 14.69 -8.77
N TRP A 110 -29.75 13.64 -8.24
CA TRP A 110 -28.46 13.12 -8.70
C TRP A 110 -28.49 11.68 -9.22
N LYS A 111 -29.43 10.83 -8.76
CA LYS A 111 -29.56 9.43 -9.21
C LYS A 111 -29.73 9.31 -10.73
N ASN A 112 -30.45 10.25 -11.33
CA ASN A 112 -30.71 10.30 -12.77
C ASN A 112 -29.61 11.04 -13.57
N GLY A 113 -28.46 11.29 -12.94
CA GLY A 113 -27.29 11.86 -13.62
C GLY A 113 -26.76 10.93 -14.72
N ARG A 114 -26.08 11.52 -15.71
CA ARG A 114 -25.46 10.79 -16.83
C ARG A 114 -24.25 10.00 -16.38
N SER A 115 -23.57 10.44 -15.31
CA SER A 115 -22.49 9.66 -14.69
C SER A 115 -23.00 8.79 -13.53
N TRP A 116 -22.99 7.48 -13.76
CA TRP A 116 -23.16 6.49 -12.69
C TRP A 116 -22.11 6.64 -11.59
N ALA A 117 -20.87 6.99 -11.97
CA ALA A 117 -19.80 7.16 -11.01
C ALA A 117 -20.17 8.27 -10.04
N LEU A 118 -20.51 9.46 -10.55
CA LEU A 118 -20.94 10.61 -9.77
C LEU A 118 -22.16 10.34 -8.89
N ALA A 119 -23.19 9.69 -9.44
CA ALA A 119 -24.37 9.32 -8.67
C ALA A 119 -24.02 8.41 -7.48
N SER A 120 -23.11 7.45 -7.68
CA SER A 120 -22.64 6.55 -6.61
C SER A 120 -21.86 7.31 -5.53
N LEU A 121 -21.13 8.36 -5.90
CA LEU A 121 -20.42 9.23 -4.97
C LEU A 121 -21.38 9.93 -4.01
N LEU A 122 -22.43 10.51 -4.58
CA LEU A 122 -23.44 11.27 -3.86
C LEU A 122 -24.32 10.33 -3.02
N ASP A 123 -24.63 9.12 -3.50
CA ASP A 123 -25.27 8.07 -2.70
C ASP A 123 -24.41 7.72 -1.46
N GLY A 124 -23.09 7.66 -1.61
CA GLY A 124 -22.15 7.39 -0.52
C GLY A 124 -22.24 8.36 0.66
N ILE A 125 -22.58 9.63 0.42
CA ILE A 125 -22.76 10.65 1.46
C ILE A 125 -23.80 10.21 2.48
N VAL A 126 -24.90 9.63 2.00
CA VAL A 126 -26.01 9.18 2.85
C VAL A 126 -25.82 7.74 3.31
N LEU A 127 -25.38 6.86 2.41
CA LEU A 127 -25.31 5.42 2.69
C LEU A 127 -24.19 5.04 3.67
N VAL A 128 -23.05 5.71 3.64
CA VAL A 128 -21.91 5.36 4.51
C VAL A 128 -22.26 5.52 5.99
N PRO A 129 -22.70 6.70 6.47
CA PRO A 129 -23.04 6.87 7.89
C PRO A 129 -24.22 5.97 8.31
N LEU A 130 -25.19 5.76 7.42
CA LEU A 130 -26.33 4.87 7.66
C LEU A 130 -25.90 3.41 7.82
N LEU A 131 -25.22 2.85 6.80
CA LEU A 131 -24.82 1.45 6.76
C LEU A 131 -23.74 1.15 7.82
N ALA A 132 -22.84 2.08 8.10
CA ALA A 132 -21.84 1.89 9.14
C ALA A 132 -22.48 1.82 10.54
N SER A 133 -23.45 2.69 10.83
CA SER A 133 -24.19 2.64 12.10
C SER A 133 -24.99 1.34 12.25
N ILE A 134 -25.67 0.89 11.18
CA ILE A 134 -26.38 -0.41 11.17
C ILE A 134 -25.39 -1.59 11.34
N GLY A 135 -24.22 -1.50 10.72
CA GLY A 135 -23.15 -2.51 10.81
C GLY A 135 -22.63 -2.66 12.24
N CYS A 136 -22.42 -1.55 12.96
CA CYS A 136 -21.90 -1.53 14.32
C CYS A 136 -22.87 -2.13 15.36
N MET A 137 -24.17 -2.20 15.09
CA MET A 137 -25.15 -2.83 16.00
C MET A 137 -25.24 -4.37 15.86
N GLY A 138 -24.51 -4.97 14.93
CA GLY A 138 -24.58 -6.41 14.70
C GLY A 138 -24.04 -7.21 15.90
N SER A 139 -24.83 -8.15 16.42
CA SER A 139 -24.31 -9.19 17.31
C SER A 139 -23.61 -10.28 16.50
N LEU A 140 -22.49 -10.77 17.02
CA LEU A 140 -21.88 -12.01 16.56
C LEU A 140 -22.76 -13.18 17.02
N ASP A 141 -22.80 -14.24 16.23
CA ASP A 141 -23.28 -15.53 16.68
C ASP A 141 -22.36 -16.04 17.80
N GLU A 142 -22.93 -16.42 18.95
CA GLU A 142 -22.16 -16.82 20.13
C GLU A 142 -21.37 -18.12 19.91
N GLN A 143 -21.76 -18.95 18.95
CA GLN A 143 -21.10 -20.24 18.65
C GLN A 143 -20.11 -20.13 17.51
N THR A 144 -20.45 -19.41 16.43
CA THR A 144 -19.59 -19.31 15.24
C THR A 144 -18.72 -18.07 15.21
N GLN A 145 -18.99 -17.08 16.08
CA GLN A 145 -18.41 -15.73 16.02
C GLN A 145 -18.64 -15.03 14.66
N GLU A 146 -19.60 -15.49 13.86
CA GLU A 146 -19.95 -14.87 12.58
C GLU A 146 -21.03 -13.80 12.75
N ALA A 147 -21.01 -12.76 11.91
CA ALA A 147 -22.04 -11.73 11.93
C ALA A 147 -23.40 -12.33 11.57
N LYS A 148 -24.40 -12.18 12.45
CA LYS A 148 -25.77 -12.68 12.17
C LYS A 148 -26.30 -12.05 10.87
N PRO A 149 -27.07 -12.78 10.03
CA PRO A 149 -27.64 -12.23 8.80
C PRO A 149 -28.85 -11.33 9.05
N THR A 150 -29.41 -11.34 10.26
CA THR A 150 -30.57 -10.51 10.63
C THR A 150 -30.17 -9.31 11.48
N ARG A 151 -30.83 -8.17 11.27
CA ARG A 151 -30.73 -6.97 12.12
C ARG A 151 -32.12 -6.62 12.63
N ASP A 152 -32.24 -6.49 13.95
CA ASP A 152 -33.47 -6.02 14.56
C ASP A 152 -33.50 -4.49 14.48
N LEU A 153 -34.38 -3.96 13.63
CA LEU A 153 -34.62 -2.53 13.47
C LEU A 153 -36.03 -2.15 13.96
N THR A 154 -36.66 -3.00 14.80
CA THR A 154 -38.00 -2.76 15.36
C THR A 154 -38.08 -1.47 16.17
N ALA A 155 -36.96 -1.02 16.75
CA ALA A 155 -36.86 0.23 17.51
C ALA A 155 -36.93 1.49 16.63
N VAL A 156 -36.82 1.38 15.30
CA VAL A 156 -36.98 2.51 14.37
C VAL A 156 -38.46 2.92 14.34
N ALA A 157 -38.77 4.02 15.03
CA ALA A 157 -40.12 4.36 15.47
C ALA A 157 -41.08 4.82 14.35
N GLY A 158 -40.58 5.33 13.22
CA GLY A 158 -41.39 5.89 12.14
C GLY A 158 -41.83 4.86 11.08
N PRO A 159 -43.13 4.73 10.73
CA PRO A 159 -43.57 3.90 9.60
C PRO A 159 -42.99 4.38 8.25
N GLU A 160 -42.83 5.69 8.06
CA GLU A 160 -42.20 6.28 6.87
C GLU A 160 -40.68 6.00 6.81
N SER A 161 -40.00 6.10 7.96
CA SER A 161 -38.57 5.81 8.10
C SER A 161 -38.28 4.34 7.82
N ARG A 162 -39.14 3.42 8.31
CA ARG A 162 -39.07 1.99 7.99
C ARG A 162 -39.32 1.71 6.52
N ALA A 163 -40.31 2.34 5.89
CA ALA A 163 -40.57 2.20 4.47
C ALA A 163 -39.39 2.68 3.61
N THR A 164 -38.77 3.80 4.00
CA THR A 164 -37.58 4.34 3.31
C THR A 164 -36.39 3.41 3.47
N LEU A 165 -36.13 2.90 4.68
CA LEU A 165 -35.08 1.90 4.91
C LEU A 165 -35.31 0.63 4.10
N GLN A 166 -36.54 0.10 4.10
CA GLN A 166 -36.89 -1.07 3.30
C GLN A 166 -36.59 -0.81 1.81
N ALA A 167 -37.04 0.33 1.28
CA ALA A 167 -36.78 0.70 -0.11
C ALA A 167 -35.28 0.80 -0.43
N ILE A 168 -34.46 1.36 0.47
CA ILE A 168 -33.00 1.41 0.31
C ILE A 168 -32.41 0.00 0.19
N PHE A 169 -32.74 -0.89 1.13
CA PHE A 169 -32.16 -2.24 1.16
C PHE A 169 -32.61 -3.10 -0.02
N GLU A 170 -33.87 -2.97 -0.44
CA GLU A 170 -34.42 -3.70 -1.59
C GLU A 170 -33.88 -3.14 -2.92
N GLU A 171 -33.85 -1.82 -3.10
CA GLU A 171 -33.35 -1.19 -4.33
C GLU A 171 -31.86 -1.50 -4.56
N LEU A 172 -31.07 -1.54 -3.48
CA LEU A 172 -29.64 -1.82 -3.53
C LEU A 172 -29.31 -3.32 -3.41
N ASN A 173 -30.32 -4.19 -3.37
CA ASN A 173 -30.18 -5.64 -3.22
C ASN A 173 -29.34 -6.07 -2.00
N LEU A 174 -29.41 -5.30 -0.92
CA LEU A 174 -28.72 -5.55 0.34
C LEU A 174 -29.51 -6.51 1.25
N GLY A 175 -30.82 -6.60 1.07
CA GLY A 175 -31.68 -7.46 1.88
C GLY A 175 -33.14 -7.11 1.74
N SER A 176 -33.97 -7.77 2.54
CA SER A 176 -35.41 -7.53 2.63
C SER A 176 -35.82 -7.30 4.08
N MET A 177 -36.79 -6.41 4.31
CA MET A 177 -37.32 -6.12 5.65
C MET A 177 -38.73 -6.69 5.79
N ASP A 178 -39.02 -7.34 6.92
CA ASP A 178 -40.37 -7.81 7.21
C ASP A 178 -41.27 -6.69 7.78
N LEU A 179 -42.57 -6.96 7.89
CA LEU A 179 -43.56 -6.01 8.42
C LEU A 179 -43.33 -5.60 9.89
N LYS A 180 -42.50 -6.35 10.63
CA LYS A 180 -42.15 -6.06 12.01
C LYS A 180 -40.92 -5.15 12.12
N GLY A 181 -40.16 -4.96 11.04
CA GLY A 181 -38.92 -4.18 11.03
C GLY A 181 -37.67 -5.04 11.24
N VAL A 182 -37.76 -6.35 11.01
CA VAL A 182 -36.58 -7.23 11.01
C VAL A 182 -35.98 -7.26 9.61
N LEU A 183 -34.75 -6.78 9.49
CA LEU A 183 -33.98 -6.80 8.25
C LEU A 183 -33.27 -8.13 8.10
N THR A 184 -33.48 -8.82 6.98
CA THR A 184 -32.74 -10.02 6.58
C THR A 184 -31.79 -9.65 5.44
N LEU A 185 -30.48 -9.73 5.69
CA LEU A 185 -29.45 -9.37 4.73
C LEU A 185 -29.28 -10.46 3.67
N SER A 186 -29.07 -10.04 2.43
CA SER A 186 -28.54 -10.92 1.39
C SER A 186 -27.06 -11.23 1.66
N SER A 187 -26.49 -12.25 1.01
CA SER A 187 -25.04 -12.50 1.07
C SER A 187 -24.23 -11.27 0.63
N HIS A 188 -24.76 -10.51 -0.34
CA HIS A 188 -24.17 -9.27 -0.80
C HIS A 188 -24.26 -8.15 0.27
N GLY A 189 -25.43 -7.98 0.89
CA GLY A 189 -25.61 -6.98 1.96
C GLY A 189 -24.76 -7.25 3.19
N LEU A 190 -24.58 -8.52 3.57
CA LEU A 190 -23.68 -8.90 4.66
C LEU A 190 -22.23 -8.52 4.32
N GLN A 191 -21.77 -8.79 3.10
CA GLN A 191 -20.43 -8.38 2.65
C GLN A 191 -20.27 -6.86 2.62
N VAL A 192 -21.29 -6.12 2.20
CA VAL A 192 -21.28 -4.65 2.21
C VAL A 192 -21.17 -4.11 3.63
N LEU A 193 -21.96 -4.61 4.58
CA LEU A 193 -21.89 -4.19 5.98
C LEU A 193 -20.58 -4.59 6.67
N GLN A 194 -19.98 -5.71 6.31
CA GLN A 194 -18.64 -6.07 6.78
C GLN A 194 -17.58 -5.10 6.23
N ARG A 195 -17.71 -4.68 4.97
CA ARG A 195 -16.74 -3.81 4.30
C ARG A 195 -16.92 -2.33 4.62
N VAL A 196 -18.13 -1.87 4.96
CA VAL A 196 -18.39 -0.45 5.24
C VAL A 196 -17.58 0.06 6.43
N GLN A 197 -17.12 -0.83 7.31
CA GLN A 197 -16.19 -0.50 8.38
C GLN A 197 -14.86 0.10 7.86
N THR A 198 -14.42 -0.26 6.65
CA THR A 198 -13.23 0.34 6.03
C THR A 198 -13.45 1.80 5.64
N HIS A 199 -14.70 2.23 5.51
CA HIS A 199 -15.11 3.62 5.25
C HIS A 199 -15.32 4.44 6.53
N LEU A 200 -15.16 3.85 7.72
CA LEU A 200 -15.24 4.58 8.98
C LEU A 200 -13.99 5.45 9.24
N LEU A 201 -12.84 5.18 8.60
CA LEU A 201 -11.66 6.04 8.74
C LEU A 201 -11.89 7.47 8.20
N PRO A 202 -12.48 7.67 7.01
CA PRO A 202 -13.00 8.97 6.60
C PRO A 202 -13.94 9.64 7.60
N THR A 203 -14.78 8.87 8.29
CA THR A 203 -15.79 9.43 9.21
C THR A 203 -15.20 9.79 10.57
N SER A 204 -14.17 9.07 11.06
CA SER A 204 -13.43 9.48 12.26
C SER A 204 -12.68 10.81 12.07
N GLU A 205 -12.43 11.20 10.82
CA GLU A 205 -11.73 12.43 10.45
C GLU A 205 -12.70 13.49 9.90
N LEU A 206 -14.01 13.32 10.16
CA LEU A 206 -15.06 14.16 9.58
C LEU A 206 -14.94 15.63 9.99
N ALA A 207 -14.52 15.92 11.22
CA ALA A 207 -14.26 17.29 11.68
C ALA A 207 -13.16 17.99 10.85
N LEU A 208 -12.11 17.26 10.49
CA LEU A 208 -11.05 17.75 9.60
C LEU A 208 -11.59 17.97 8.18
N MET A 209 -12.40 17.04 7.70
CA MET A 209 -13.02 17.10 6.38
C MET A 209 -13.99 18.30 6.26
N GLN A 210 -14.87 18.53 7.24
CA GLN A 210 -15.82 19.66 7.26
C GLN A 210 -15.12 21.02 7.13
N ARG A 211 -13.98 21.17 7.80
CA ARG A 211 -13.18 22.40 7.79
C ARG A 211 -12.26 22.50 6.58
N PHE A 212 -12.22 21.50 5.70
CA PHE A 212 -11.27 21.46 4.58
C PHE A 212 -11.41 22.67 3.65
N ALA A 213 -12.63 23.11 3.35
CA ALA A 213 -12.87 24.30 2.55
C ALA A 213 -12.38 25.59 3.25
N GLU A 214 -12.54 25.69 4.57
CA GLU A 214 -12.04 26.82 5.36
C GLU A 214 -10.50 26.80 5.46
N VAL A 215 -9.93 25.62 5.62
CA VAL A 215 -8.49 25.35 5.65
C VAL A 215 -7.83 25.68 4.30
N LEU A 216 -8.53 25.46 3.19
CA LEU A 216 -8.10 25.90 1.86
C LEU A 216 -8.24 27.41 1.64
N ALA A 217 -9.22 28.07 2.27
CA ALA A 217 -9.57 29.48 2.01
C ALA A 217 -8.90 30.49 2.98
N LYS A 218 -8.61 30.11 4.24
CA LYS A 218 -8.00 30.98 5.25
C LYS A 218 -6.50 30.71 5.32
N SER A 219 -5.75 31.55 4.59
CA SER A 219 -4.30 31.61 4.66
C SER A 219 -3.82 32.49 5.82
N LYS A 220 -2.74 32.03 6.46
CA LYS A 220 -1.78 32.77 7.31
C LYS A 220 -1.92 32.77 8.84
N GLU A 221 -3.02 32.35 9.45
CA GLU A 221 -3.07 32.19 10.92
C GLU A 221 -3.79 30.88 11.34
N GLY A 222 -3.02 29.94 11.88
CA GLY A 222 -3.48 28.98 12.90
C GLY A 222 -4.64 28.01 12.59
N CYS A 223 -5.03 27.79 11.33
CA CYS A 223 -6.24 27.00 11.02
C CYS A 223 -6.05 25.46 10.97
N VAL A 224 -4.83 24.95 11.00
CA VAL A 224 -4.58 23.54 11.38
C VAL A 224 -4.47 23.54 12.91
N ALA A 225 -5.62 23.38 13.56
CA ALA A 225 -5.86 23.61 14.98
C ALA A 225 -4.73 23.13 15.92
N ASN A 226 -4.49 23.95 16.95
CA ASN A 226 -3.66 23.66 18.10
C ASN A 226 -3.85 22.22 18.59
N THR A 227 -2.73 21.57 18.91
CA THR A 227 -2.62 20.17 19.39
C THR A 227 -3.45 19.85 20.64
N GLU A 228 -3.96 20.85 21.35
CA GLU A 228 -4.84 20.67 22.50
C GLU A 228 -6.29 20.32 22.10
N GLU A 229 -6.80 20.81 20.96
CA GLU A 229 -8.13 20.40 20.47
C GLU A 229 -8.11 19.01 19.80
N ARG A 230 -6.96 18.56 19.26
CA ARG A 230 -6.85 17.21 18.68
C ARG A 230 -6.95 16.08 19.72
N HIS A 231 -6.48 16.30 20.95
CA HIS A 231 -6.64 15.33 22.04
C HIS A 231 -8.10 15.27 22.55
N GLY A 232 -8.85 16.38 22.44
CA GLY A 232 -10.29 16.43 22.75
C GLY A 232 -11.22 16.00 21.60
N LEU A 233 -10.72 15.88 20.36
CA LEU A 233 -11.48 15.47 19.17
C LEU A 233 -11.43 13.95 18.89
N HIS A 234 -10.65 13.20 19.66
CA HIS A 234 -10.76 11.74 19.71
C HIS A 234 -11.99 11.26 20.51
N ASP A 235 -12.63 12.18 21.23
CA ASP A 235 -13.93 11.99 21.86
C ASP A 235 -14.96 12.84 21.12
N PRO A 236 -15.92 12.26 20.38
CA PRO A 236 -17.16 12.99 20.19
C PRO A 236 -17.72 13.18 21.60
N VAL A 237 -17.97 14.43 22.00
CA VAL A 237 -18.86 14.74 23.11
C VAL A 237 -20.23 14.18 22.74
N ILE A 238 -20.42 12.88 22.98
CA ILE A 238 -21.72 12.25 23.08
C ILE A 238 -22.26 12.77 24.41
N GLY A 239 -23.35 13.53 24.32
CA GLY A 239 -24.01 14.11 25.48
C GLY A 239 -24.12 13.09 26.61
N GLN A 240 -23.75 13.53 27.82
CA GLN A 240 -23.89 12.76 29.05
C GLN A 240 -25.32 12.21 29.19
N GLN A 241 -25.51 10.94 28.86
CA GLN A 241 -26.42 10.05 29.56
C GLN A 241 -25.75 8.69 29.69
N GLN A 242 -25.26 8.45 30.90
CA GLN A 242 -24.66 7.20 31.34
C GLN A 242 -25.62 6.03 31.08
N THR A 243 -25.23 5.11 30.22
CA THR A 243 -25.58 3.70 30.37
C THR A 243 -24.29 2.90 30.24
N GLU A 244 -23.79 2.45 31.38
CA GLU A 244 -22.61 1.61 31.52
C GLU A 244 -22.80 0.30 30.76
N THR A 245 -22.24 0.16 29.54
CA THR A 245 -21.88 -1.15 28.96
C THR A 245 -20.97 -0.96 27.73
N HIS A 246 -19.86 -1.70 27.71
CA HIS A 246 -18.81 -1.82 26.68
C HIS A 246 -17.71 -0.74 26.67
N SER A 247 -16.45 -1.24 26.66
CA SER A 247 -15.21 -0.48 26.80
C SER A 247 -15.09 0.69 25.83
N GLU A 248 -14.83 1.88 26.37
CA GLU A 248 -14.54 3.11 25.63
C GLU A 248 -13.26 2.95 24.77
N ARG A 249 -13.44 2.57 23.50
CA ARG A 249 -12.43 2.70 22.43
C ARG A 249 -12.76 3.97 21.64
N THR A 250 -11.76 4.76 21.27
CA THR A 250 -11.98 5.85 20.31
C THR A 250 -12.37 5.26 18.93
N PRO A 251 -13.29 5.88 18.17
CA PRO A 251 -13.67 5.41 16.83
C PRO A 251 -12.47 5.26 15.88
N ALA A 252 -11.45 6.11 15.99
CA ALA A 252 -10.25 6.06 15.15
C ALA A 252 -9.39 4.81 15.40
N ASP A 253 -9.28 4.35 16.65
CA ASP A 253 -8.56 3.12 16.99
C ASP A 253 -9.33 1.87 16.61
N TRP A 254 -10.65 1.91 16.74
CA TRP A 254 -11.54 0.88 16.16
C TRP A 254 -11.35 0.75 14.64
N CYS A 255 -11.28 1.87 13.91
CA CYS A 255 -11.13 1.88 12.45
C CYS A 255 -9.76 1.38 11.98
N SER A 256 -8.69 1.81 12.65
CA SER A 256 -7.34 1.34 12.34
C SER A 256 -7.18 -0.15 12.66
N GLY A 257 -7.83 -0.62 13.73
CA GLY A 257 -7.97 -2.04 14.05
C GLY A 257 -8.78 -2.80 13.01
N ALA A 258 -9.85 -2.23 12.46
CA ALA A 258 -10.67 -2.87 11.42
C ALA A 258 -9.98 -2.94 10.04
N LEU A 259 -9.19 -1.91 9.66
CA LEU A 259 -8.40 -1.89 8.43
C LEU A 259 -7.20 -2.84 8.49
N CYS A 260 -6.53 -2.93 9.65
CA CYS A 260 -5.46 -3.89 9.91
C CYS A 260 -5.98 -5.18 10.58
N GLY A 261 -7.26 -5.52 10.34
CA GLY A 261 -8.13 -6.48 11.06
C GLY A 261 -7.54 -7.84 11.43
N GLU A 262 -8.28 -8.59 12.27
CA GLU A 262 -7.90 -9.93 12.77
C GLU A 262 -7.37 -10.86 11.66
N LYS A 263 -7.92 -10.78 10.45
CA LYS A 263 -7.43 -11.55 9.29
C LYS A 263 -5.99 -11.22 8.89
N LEU A 264 -5.59 -9.95 8.93
CA LEU A 264 -4.22 -9.54 8.64
C LEU A 264 -3.26 -9.93 9.77
N PHE A 265 -3.74 -9.93 11.03
CA PHE A 265 -2.97 -10.49 12.14
C PHE A 265 -2.76 -12.00 11.96
N GLU A 266 -3.82 -12.75 11.64
CA GLU A 266 -3.73 -14.18 11.29
C GLU A 266 -2.73 -14.42 10.16
N ASP A 267 -2.78 -13.63 9.08
CA ASP A 267 -1.84 -13.79 7.96
C ASP A 267 -0.39 -13.40 8.32
N MET A 268 -0.18 -12.64 9.40
CA MET A 268 1.14 -12.32 9.94
C MET A 268 1.72 -13.50 10.75
N MET A 269 0.88 -14.33 11.37
CA MET A 269 1.32 -15.40 12.29
C MET A 269 2.27 -16.43 11.66
N PRO A 270 2.12 -16.85 10.39
CA PRO A 270 3.08 -17.77 9.75
C PRO A 270 4.52 -17.24 9.69
N GLN A 271 4.72 -15.91 9.74
CA GLN A 271 6.08 -15.34 9.83
C GLN A 271 6.71 -15.56 11.20
N LEU A 272 5.88 -15.80 12.23
CA LEU A 272 6.31 -16.05 13.60
C LEU A 272 6.59 -17.55 13.86
N ASP A 273 6.04 -18.45 13.04
CA ASP A 273 6.21 -19.90 13.19
C ASP A 273 7.69 -20.31 13.29
N GLY A 274 8.56 -19.70 12.49
CA GLY A 274 9.99 -20.01 12.48
C GLY A 274 10.66 -19.83 13.85
N PHE A 275 10.16 -18.92 14.68
CA PHE A 275 10.70 -18.66 16.02
C PHE A 275 10.21 -19.64 17.06
N PHE A 276 8.95 -20.05 16.98
CA PHE A 276 8.28 -20.80 18.06
C PHE A 276 8.05 -22.28 17.73
N SER A 277 8.33 -22.72 16.50
CA SER A 277 8.17 -24.11 16.04
C SER A 277 9.36 -25.02 16.32
N ASN A 278 10.56 -24.47 16.53
CA ASN A 278 11.73 -25.28 16.88
C ASN A 278 11.64 -25.77 18.34
N LYS A 279 12.31 -26.89 18.67
CA LYS A 279 12.30 -27.46 20.03
C LYS A 279 13.40 -26.90 20.94
N ASP A 280 14.25 -26.00 20.45
CA ASP A 280 15.24 -25.29 21.26
C ASP A 280 14.60 -24.08 21.93
N PHE A 281 13.71 -24.35 22.90
CA PHE A 281 12.91 -23.33 23.58
C PHE A 281 13.76 -22.25 24.26
N ALA A 282 14.96 -22.61 24.70
CA ALA A 282 15.92 -21.70 25.29
C ALA A 282 16.40 -20.65 24.29
N ALA A 283 16.55 -20.99 23.01
CA ALA A 283 16.99 -20.08 21.94
C ALA A 283 15.87 -19.20 21.36
N GLN A 284 14.60 -19.42 21.71
CA GLN A 284 13.48 -18.65 21.18
C GLN A 284 13.32 -17.27 21.87
N PRO A 285 12.55 -16.32 21.28
CA PRO A 285 12.19 -15.08 21.95
C PRO A 285 11.53 -15.33 23.31
N ARG A 286 11.90 -14.52 24.30
CA ARG A 286 11.26 -14.48 25.63
C ARG A 286 10.23 -13.35 25.74
N PHE A 287 10.41 -12.31 24.94
CA PHE A 287 9.57 -11.12 24.92
C PHE A 287 9.06 -10.86 23.51
N VAL A 288 7.78 -10.51 23.39
CA VAL A 288 7.21 -9.91 22.19
C VAL A 288 6.88 -8.48 22.53
N VAL A 289 7.50 -7.52 21.82
CA VAL A 289 7.43 -6.10 22.12
C VAL A 289 6.64 -5.39 21.03
N ASP A 290 5.41 -4.98 21.34
CA ASP A 290 4.53 -4.25 20.43
C ASP A 290 4.66 -2.73 20.68
N THR A 291 5.15 -1.99 19.68
CA THR A 291 5.29 -0.53 19.74
C THR A 291 4.13 0.14 19.02
N GLY A 292 3.33 0.91 19.75
CA GLY A 292 1.98 1.33 19.33
C GLY A 292 0.94 0.27 19.69
N CYS A 293 1.00 -0.26 20.91
CA CYS A 293 0.21 -1.43 21.32
C CYS A 293 -1.30 -1.16 21.39
N ARG A 294 -1.74 0.11 21.45
CA ARG A 294 -3.16 0.49 21.48
C ARG A 294 -3.92 -0.26 22.58
N ASP A 295 -4.80 -1.19 22.22
CA ASP A 295 -5.60 -1.97 23.17
C ASP A 295 -5.04 -3.38 23.45
N GLY A 296 -3.87 -3.71 22.90
CA GLY A 296 -3.18 -4.97 23.06
C GLY A 296 -3.70 -6.10 22.17
N ALA A 297 -4.60 -5.84 21.21
CA ALA A 297 -5.19 -6.88 20.36
C ALA A 297 -4.14 -7.74 19.65
N LEU A 298 -3.09 -7.11 19.09
CA LEU A 298 -2.03 -7.85 18.41
C LEU A 298 -1.24 -8.75 19.36
N LEU A 299 -0.90 -8.26 20.56
CA LEU A 299 -0.20 -9.04 21.58
C LEU A 299 -1.04 -10.25 22.04
N ILE A 300 -2.34 -10.05 22.22
CA ILE A 300 -3.28 -11.13 22.57
C ILE A 300 -3.26 -12.19 21.46
N HIS A 301 -3.42 -11.77 20.21
CA HIS A 301 -3.45 -12.65 19.04
C HIS A 301 -2.17 -13.49 18.93
N ILE A 302 -1.00 -12.85 19.07
CA ILE A 302 0.29 -13.54 19.03
C ILE A 302 0.41 -14.56 20.17
N TYR A 303 0.07 -14.16 21.41
CA TYR A 303 0.19 -15.06 22.55
C TYR A 303 -0.72 -16.28 22.42
N GLU A 304 -1.96 -16.07 21.99
CA GLU A 304 -2.93 -17.15 21.77
C GLU A 304 -2.51 -18.07 20.63
N TYR A 305 -2.00 -17.51 19.54
CA TYR A 305 -1.43 -18.29 18.45
C TYR A 305 -0.26 -19.16 18.93
N VAL A 306 0.72 -18.59 19.64
CA VAL A 306 1.86 -19.35 20.16
C VAL A 306 1.41 -20.43 21.14
N LYS A 307 0.50 -20.10 22.05
CA LYS A 307 -0.05 -21.03 23.05
C LYS A 307 -0.78 -22.20 22.41
N MET A 308 -1.54 -21.97 21.35
CA MET A 308 -2.44 -22.97 20.77
C MET A 308 -1.84 -23.73 19.58
N ARG A 309 -0.89 -23.14 18.85
CA ARG A 309 -0.46 -23.65 17.54
C ARG A 309 1.04 -23.95 17.43
N THR A 310 1.81 -23.73 18.49
CA THR A 310 3.27 -23.99 18.46
C THR A 310 3.70 -24.91 19.61
N PRO A 311 4.78 -25.68 19.46
CA PRO A 311 5.36 -26.50 20.53
C PRO A 311 5.71 -25.70 21.80
N ARG A 312 5.99 -24.40 21.65
CA ARG A 312 6.26 -23.52 22.79
C ARG A 312 5.07 -23.43 23.76
N GLY A 313 3.84 -23.56 23.24
CA GLY A 313 2.61 -23.53 24.05
C GLY A 313 2.56 -24.61 25.14
N GLU A 314 3.12 -25.79 24.88
CA GLU A 314 3.14 -26.94 25.80
C GLU A 314 4.08 -26.71 27.00
N VAL A 315 5.07 -25.83 26.86
CA VAL A 315 6.16 -25.61 27.83
C VAL A 315 6.24 -24.17 28.34
N LEU A 316 5.16 -23.37 28.23
CA LEU A 316 5.12 -21.98 28.71
C LEU A 316 5.39 -21.83 30.22
N HIS A 317 5.21 -22.90 31.01
CA HIS A 317 5.51 -22.91 32.44
C HIS A 317 7.02 -22.92 32.73
N GLU A 318 7.80 -23.61 31.91
CA GLU A 318 9.26 -23.69 32.01
C GLU A 318 9.93 -22.54 31.23
N PHE A 319 9.41 -22.26 30.04
CA PHE A 319 9.90 -21.22 29.15
C PHE A 319 8.80 -20.16 28.95
N PRO A 320 8.61 -19.21 29.88
CA PRO A 320 7.55 -18.23 29.77
C PRO A 320 7.77 -17.27 28.60
N LEU A 321 6.66 -16.85 27.98
CA LEU A 321 6.61 -15.80 26.97
C LEU A 321 5.87 -14.61 27.56
N THR A 322 6.49 -13.43 27.55
CA THR A 322 5.91 -12.19 28.10
C THR A 322 5.55 -11.21 26.98
N MET A 323 4.32 -10.75 26.98
CA MET A 323 3.83 -9.70 26.07
C MET A 323 4.21 -8.32 26.61
N VAL A 324 4.82 -7.47 25.78
CA VAL A 324 5.29 -6.15 26.18
C VAL A 324 4.59 -5.10 25.33
N GLY A 325 3.69 -4.33 25.94
CA GLY A 325 3.01 -3.21 25.29
C GLY A 325 3.78 -1.90 25.51
N VAL A 326 4.08 -1.20 24.42
CA VAL A 326 4.71 0.11 24.44
C VAL A 326 3.85 1.07 23.65
N ASP A 327 3.50 2.21 24.26
CA ASP A 327 2.69 3.24 23.62
C ASP A 327 3.04 4.61 24.22
N SER A 328 2.88 5.68 23.45
CA SER A 328 3.04 7.05 23.97
C SER A 328 1.77 7.54 24.66
N ASP A 329 0.61 6.94 24.33
CA ASP A 329 -0.68 7.24 24.93
C ASP A 329 -0.90 6.41 26.21
N GLU A 330 -1.13 7.09 27.34
CA GLU A 330 -1.39 6.43 28.62
C GLU A 330 -2.72 5.66 28.63
N SER A 331 -3.74 6.14 27.90
CA SER A 331 -5.03 5.45 27.82
C SER A 331 -4.92 4.10 27.11
N ALA A 332 -4.11 4.03 26.04
CA ALA A 332 -3.74 2.79 25.35
C ALA A 332 -3.00 1.82 26.29
N LEU A 333 -2.04 2.30 27.08
CA LEU A 333 -1.33 1.45 28.05
C LEU A 333 -2.28 0.85 29.10
N VAL A 334 -3.24 1.65 29.59
CA VAL A 334 -4.27 1.18 30.54
C VAL A 334 -5.18 0.13 29.90
N ALA A 335 -5.66 0.38 28.67
CA ALA A 335 -6.50 -0.55 27.93
C ALA A 335 -5.77 -1.88 27.65
N THR A 336 -4.53 -1.81 27.17
CA THR A 336 -3.65 -2.96 26.93
C THR A 336 -3.45 -3.78 28.20
N ALA A 337 -3.10 -3.12 29.32
CA ALA A 337 -2.91 -3.79 30.60
C ALA A 337 -4.19 -4.47 31.09
N GLY A 338 -5.33 -3.79 30.99
CA GLY A 338 -6.64 -4.33 31.36
C GLY A 338 -7.01 -5.56 30.54
N ASN A 339 -6.81 -5.53 29.22
CA ASN A 339 -7.17 -6.63 28.33
C ASN A 339 -6.25 -7.85 28.51
N LEU A 340 -4.94 -7.64 28.64
CA LEU A 340 -3.98 -8.72 28.91
C LEU A 340 -4.21 -9.36 30.29
N CYS A 341 -4.50 -8.55 31.31
CA CYS A 341 -4.82 -9.01 32.65
C CYS A 341 -6.09 -9.88 32.69
N LYS A 342 -7.18 -9.43 32.04
CA LYS A 342 -8.44 -10.19 31.93
C LYS A 342 -8.24 -11.58 31.33
N ARG A 343 -7.31 -11.72 30.37
CA ARG A 343 -6.95 -12.99 29.71
C ARG A 343 -5.85 -13.79 30.41
N GLN A 344 -5.36 -13.32 31.56
CA GLN A 344 -4.27 -13.95 32.33
C GLN A 344 -2.98 -14.14 31.52
N ILE A 345 -2.70 -13.24 30.57
CA ILE A 345 -1.50 -13.28 29.73
C ILE A 345 -0.35 -12.61 30.50
N PRO A 346 0.86 -13.18 30.60
CA PRO A 346 2.00 -12.53 31.25
C PRO A 346 2.42 -11.26 30.49
N TYR A 347 2.43 -10.10 31.16
CA TYR A 347 2.70 -8.83 30.48
C TYR A 347 3.58 -7.82 31.23
N ARG A 348 4.08 -6.86 30.46
CA ARG A 348 4.64 -5.57 30.89
C ARG A 348 4.09 -4.47 30.00
N VAL A 349 3.81 -3.31 30.58
CA VAL A 349 3.46 -2.10 29.81
C VAL A 349 4.32 -0.93 30.27
N PHE A 350 4.75 -0.08 29.35
CA PHE A 350 5.45 1.17 29.68
C PHE A 350 5.36 2.18 28.53
N SER A 351 5.55 3.45 28.86
CA SER A 351 5.52 4.52 27.86
C SER A 351 6.76 4.51 26.97
N GLY A 352 6.56 4.68 25.67
CA GLY A 352 7.65 4.79 24.69
C GLY A 352 7.14 5.30 23.34
N ASP A 353 8.05 5.91 22.57
CA ASP A 353 7.72 6.56 21.30
C ASP A 353 8.39 5.81 20.14
N VAL A 354 7.61 5.56 19.08
CA VAL A 354 8.10 4.95 17.83
C VAL A 354 9.21 5.78 17.17
N ASP A 355 9.24 7.10 17.41
CA ASP A 355 10.29 8.00 16.96
C ASP A 355 11.57 7.91 17.81
N ALA A 356 11.52 7.31 19.00
CA ALA A 356 12.66 7.22 19.90
C ALA A 356 12.96 5.77 20.31
N PRO A 357 13.28 4.86 19.36
CA PRO A 357 13.47 3.45 19.68
C PRO A 357 14.64 3.20 20.64
N GLY A 358 15.70 4.02 20.63
CA GLY A 358 16.75 3.96 21.66
C GLY A 358 16.24 4.22 23.09
N GLY A 359 15.22 5.08 23.23
CA GLY A 359 14.52 5.31 24.50
C GLY A 359 13.74 4.07 24.94
N ILE A 360 13.05 3.40 24.00
CA ILE A 360 12.36 2.13 24.25
C ILE A 360 13.34 1.07 24.76
N ILE A 361 14.48 0.88 24.09
CA ILE A 361 15.52 -0.09 24.51
C ILE A 361 16.05 0.23 25.91
N SER A 362 16.23 1.51 26.23
CA SER A 362 16.67 1.93 27.57
C SER A 362 15.61 1.62 28.64
N ALA A 363 14.34 1.88 28.35
CA ALA A 363 13.22 1.55 29.23
C ALA A 363 13.07 0.02 29.43
N MET A 364 13.26 -0.77 28.38
CA MET A 364 13.27 -2.24 28.45
C MET A 364 14.31 -2.73 29.45
N LYS A 365 15.56 -2.25 29.37
CA LYS A 365 16.64 -2.61 30.30
C LYS A 365 16.27 -2.28 31.75
N LEU A 366 15.73 -1.09 32.01
CA LEU A 366 15.26 -0.68 33.34
C LEU A 366 14.14 -1.59 33.88
N LYS A 367 13.26 -2.07 32.99
CA LYS A 367 12.17 -3.00 33.31
C LYS A 367 12.58 -4.48 33.32
N ARG A 368 13.89 -4.77 33.21
CA ARG A 368 14.46 -6.13 33.15
C ARG A 368 13.94 -6.96 31.97
N ILE A 369 13.67 -6.29 30.86
CA ILE A 369 13.36 -6.89 29.57
C ILE A 369 14.67 -6.88 28.78
N ASP A 370 15.14 -8.05 28.40
CA ASP A 370 16.41 -8.22 27.66
C ASP A 370 16.17 -8.01 26.15
N PRO A 371 16.75 -6.96 25.53
CA PRO A 371 16.58 -6.69 24.10
C PRO A 371 17.11 -7.79 23.17
N SER A 372 18.13 -8.56 23.60
CA SER A 372 18.62 -9.68 22.79
C SER A 372 17.65 -10.87 22.75
N ARG A 373 16.67 -10.86 23.67
CA ARG A 373 15.64 -11.88 23.84
C ARG A 373 14.27 -11.41 23.35
N SER A 374 14.19 -10.27 22.66
CA SER A 374 12.94 -9.69 22.18
C SER A 374 12.74 -9.87 20.68
N LEU A 375 11.51 -10.20 20.32
CA LEU A 375 10.96 -10.02 18.98
C LEU A 375 10.13 -8.74 18.99
N HIS A 376 10.48 -7.78 18.14
CA HIS A 376 9.71 -6.55 18.01
C HIS A 376 8.60 -6.73 16.98
N VAL A 377 7.42 -6.21 17.29
CA VAL A 377 6.26 -6.20 16.40
C VAL A 377 5.66 -4.80 16.39
N ARG A 378 5.00 -4.42 15.30
CA ARG A 378 4.05 -3.29 15.29
C ARG A 378 3.18 -3.34 14.05
N ALA A 379 1.96 -2.81 14.16
CA ALA A 379 1.00 -2.75 13.09
C ALA A 379 0.55 -1.32 12.80
N CYS A 380 0.76 -0.85 11.58
CA CYS A 380 0.20 0.38 11.03
C CYS A 380 0.62 1.63 11.82
N GLN A 381 1.87 1.64 12.31
CA GLN A 381 2.40 2.63 13.26
C GLN A 381 3.45 3.55 12.61
N ASP A 382 4.24 3.08 11.63
CA ASP A 382 5.27 3.91 11.00
C ASP A 382 4.66 5.07 10.18
N GLN A 383 3.42 4.92 9.72
CA GLN A 383 2.66 6.00 9.09
C GLN A 383 2.29 7.13 10.07
N ARG A 384 2.24 6.86 11.39
CA ARG A 384 1.86 7.83 12.44
C ARG A 384 3.07 8.51 13.10
N ARG A 385 4.28 8.20 12.63
CA ARG A 385 5.53 8.84 13.13
C ARG A 385 5.46 10.35 13.00
N SER A 386 6.18 11.07 13.86
CA SER A 386 6.37 12.51 13.67
C SER A 386 7.30 12.76 12.48
N PHE A 387 7.04 13.82 11.72
CA PHE A 387 8.02 14.28 10.75
C PHE A 387 9.18 14.95 11.47
N ILE A 388 10.33 14.29 11.44
CA ILE A 388 11.60 14.83 11.90
C ILE A 388 12.37 15.23 10.64
N ALA A 389 12.71 16.52 10.54
CA ALA A 389 13.47 17.02 9.40
C ALA A 389 14.78 16.22 9.26
N PRO A 390 15.05 15.63 8.08
CA PRO A 390 16.21 14.78 7.89
C PRO A 390 17.50 15.59 7.95
N LYS A 391 18.54 15.00 8.51
CA LYS A 391 19.90 15.52 8.45
C LYS A 391 20.58 15.15 7.13
N MET A 392 20.23 13.99 6.59
CA MET A 392 20.65 13.48 5.30
C MET A 392 20.10 14.35 4.18
N GLN A 393 20.98 14.70 3.24
CA GLN A 393 20.58 15.33 1.99
C GLN A 393 20.73 14.32 0.86
N LEU A 394 19.61 13.96 0.24
CA LEU A 394 19.62 13.07 -0.91
C LEU A 394 20.19 13.80 -2.13
N GLN A 395 21.12 13.14 -2.80
CA GLN A 395 21.71 13.57 -4.05
C GLN A 395 21.62 12.43 -5.07
N SER A 396 21.95 12.72 -6.34
CA SER A 396 22.14 11.71 -7.39
C SER A 396 20.98 10.69 -7.46
N ALA A 397 21.28 9.38 -7.53
CA ALA A 397 20.30 8.31 -7.71
C ALA A 397 19.20 8.26 -6.64
N PRO A 398 19.48 8.29 -5.31
CA PRO A 398 18.45 8.39 -4.28
C PRO A 398 17.51 9.58 -4.42
N ALA A 399 18.03 10.75 -4.83
CA ALA A 399 17.18 11.92 -5.07
C ALA A 399 16.25 11.69 -6.27
N VAL A 400 16.76 11.17 -7.39
CA VAL A 400 15.96 10.87 -8.58
C VAL A 400 14.89 9.82 -8.27
N PHE A 401 15.23 8.80 -7.48
CA PHE A 401 14.27 7.78 -7.04
C PHE A 401 13.14 8.39 -6.21
N ALA A 402 13.46 9.20 -5.20
CA ALA A 402 12.47 9.81 -4.33
C ALA A 402 11.51 10.71 -5.13
N GLU A 403 12.04 11.52 -6.05
CA GLU A 403 11.23 12.38 -6.92
C GLU A 403 10.33 11.56 -7.85
N ALA A 404 10.82 10.45 -8.41
CA ALA A 404 10.04 9.61 -9.32
C ALA A 404 8.93 8.83 -8.60
N VAL A 405 9.25 8.18 -7.48
CA VAL A 405 8.32 7.26 -6.78
C VAL A 405 7.29 8.01 -5.93
N LEU A 406 7.57 9.25 -5.53
CA LEU A 406 6.67 10.07 -4.71
C LEU A 406 6.14 11.31 -5.46
N ALA A 407 6.33 11.40 -6.78
CA ALA A 407 6.06 12.61 -7.57
C ALA A 407 4.64 13.17 -7.38
N ASP A 408 3.66 12.26 -7.38
CA ASP A 408 2.23 12.57 -7.31
C ASP A 408 1.65 12.42 -5.89
N LEU A 409 2.52 12.18 -4.90
CA LEU A 409 2.14 12.07 -3.50
C LEU A 409 2.29 13.41 -2.79
N VAL A 410 1.45 13.61 -1.78
CA VAL A 410 1.40 14.84 -1.00
C VAL A 410 1.52 14.48 0.46
N HIS A 411 2.50 15.10 1.12
CA HIS A 411 2.73 14.99 2.55
C HIS A 411 2.82 16.38 3.14
N LEU A 412 2.22 16.57 4.31
CA LEU A 412 2.05 17.88 4.92
C LEU A 412 2.76 17.93 6.28
N GLU A 413 3.43 19.05 6.54
CA GLU A 413 3.87 19.40 7.89
C GLU A 413 2.69 19.78 8.78
N ARG A 414 2.95 19.93 10.09
CA ARG A 414 1.98 20.46 11.05
C ARG A 414 1.41 21.83 10.64
N SER A 415 2.24 22.65 10.00
CA SER A 415 1.88 23.97 9.47
C SER A 415 0.94 23.93 8.26
N GLY A 416 0.74 22.75 7.65
CA GLY A 416 0.09 22.58 6.35
C GLY A 416 1.06 22.62 5.18
N ALA A 417 2.31 23.08 5.39
CA ALA A 417 3.31 23.16 4.33
C ALA A 417 3.58 21.82 3.66
N ARG A 418 3.74 21.82 2.34
CA ARG A 418 4.14 20.61 1.59
C ARG A 418 5.57 20.19 1.95
N ILE A 419 5.75 18.91 2.26
CA ILE A 419 7.07 18.30 2.42
C ILE A 419 7.53 17.77 1.06
N SER A 420 8.79 18.02 0.70
CA SER A 420 9.34 17.53 -0.56
C SER A 420 9.48 16.00 -0.57
N PRO A 421 9.34 15.34 -1.75
CA PRO A 421 9.62 13.91 -1.93
C PRO A 421 10.94 13.46 -1.31
N ARG A 422 12.01 14.23 -1.55
CA ARG A 422 13.34 13.93 -1.03
C ARG A 422 13.39 13.93 0.49
N ASN A 423 12.76 14.93 1.13
CA ASN A 423 12.77 15.04 2.59
C ASN A 423 11.93 13.95 3.24
N ILE A 424 10.80 13.56 2.64
CA ILE A 424 10.00 12.42 3.12
C ILE A 424 10.79 11.12 3.05
N PHE A 425 11.44 10.85 1.92
CA PHE A 425 12.23 9.63 1.75
C PHE A 425 13.43 9.62 2.70
N ALA A 426 14.19 10.71 2.80
CA ALA A 426 15.33 10.82 3.71
C ALA A 426 14.91 10.64 5.19
N ALA A 427 13.81 11.26 5.61
CA ALA A 427 13.29 11.10 6.97
C ALA A 427 12.88 9.66 7.25
N LEU A 428 12.36 8.94 6.25
CA LEU A 428 12.06 7.51 6.36
C LEU A 428 13.35 6.67 6.50
N VAL A 429 14.40 6.96 5.72
CA VAL A 429 15.70 6.27 5.86
C VAL A 429 16.27 6.46 7.26
N GLU A 430 16.27 7.69 7.79
CA GLU A 430 16.77 7.98 9.15
C GLU A 430 15.92 7.35 10.24
N HIS A 431 14.60 7.27 10.04
CA HIS A 431 13.70 6.52 10.91
C HIS A 431 14.04 5.03 10.94
N MET A 432 14.20 4.42 9.77
CA MET A 432 14.59 3.02 9.66
C MET A 432 15.99 2.78 10.24
N GLN A 433 16.92 3.74 10.12
CA GLN A 433 18.25 3.64 10.71
C GLN A 433 18.20 3.63 12.24
N ARG A 434 17.42 4.53 12.85
CA ARG A 434 17.19 4.53 14.32
C ARG A 434 16.64 3.18 14.79
N TRP A 435 15.72 2.60 14.03
CA TRP A 435 15.17 1.28 14.33
C TRP A 435 16.17 0.15 14.10
N ALA A 436 16.96 0.20 13.03
CA ALA A 436 18.00 -0.77 12.74
C ALA A 436 19.03 -0.86 13.87
N ASP A 437 19.42 0.30 14.43
CA ASP A 437 20.35 0.38 15.55
C ASP A 437 19.71 -0.12 16.86
N ALA A 438 18.42 0.13 17.07
CA ALA A 438 17.72 -0.28 18.28
C ALA A 438 17.42 -1.78 18.34
N VAL A 439 17.16 -2.42 17.19
CA VAL A 439 16.85 -3.86 17.10
C VAL A 439 18.10 -4.69 16.84
N ASP A 440 19.29 -4.09 16.80
CA ASP A 440 20.54 -4.82 16.63
C ASP A 440 20.76 -5.82 17.77
N GLY A 441 21.09 -7.06 17.42
CA GLY A 441 21.18 -8.18 18.36
C GLY A 441 19.86 -8.73 18.90
N SER A 442 18.70 -8.16 18.53
CA SER A 442 17.38 -8.75 18.81
C SER A 442 16.99 -9.80 17.76
N PHE A 443 15.80 -10.40 17.88
CA PHE A 443 15.30 -11.31 16.83
C PHE A 443 14.94 -10.58 15.55
N GLY A 444 14.68 -9.27 15.58
CA GLY A 444 14.24 -8.47 14.43
C GLY A 444 12.88 -7.82 14.67
N LEU A 445 12.26 -7.38 13.57
CA LEU A 445 11.10 -6.51 13.57
C LEU A 445 10.02 -7.03 12.58
N CYS A 446 8.92 -7.54 13.11
CA CYS A 446 7.75 -7.95 12.32
C CYS A 446 6.79 -6.77 12.16
N LEU A 447 6.57 -6.34 10.92
CA LEU A 447 5.71 -5.21 10.60
C LEU A 447 4.52 -5.65 9.77
N LEU A 448 3.40 -4.99 10.06
CA LEU A 448 2.27 -4.87 9.16
C LEU A 448 2.10 -3.38 8.91
N GLU A 449 2.22 -2.88 7.68
CA GLU A 449 2.16 -1.46 7.41
C GLU A 449 1.27 -1.17 6.19
N GLU A 450 0.55 -0.05 6.24
CA GLU A 450 -0.26 0.41 5.11
C GLU A 450 0.62 1.18 4.12
N MET A 451 0.26 1.15 2.84
CA MET A 451 1.05 1.71 1.74
C MET A 451 0.17 2.64 0.90
N LEU A 452 0.79 3.71 0.38
CA LEU A 452 0.14 4.60 -0.59
C LEU A 452 0.21 4.02 -1.99
N LEU A 453 -0.81 4.31 -2.79
CA LEU A 453 -0.80 4.05 -4.23
C LEU A 453 -0.57 5.36 -4.98
N ASP A 454 0.14 5.29 -6.10
CA ASP A 454 0.21 6.40 -7.05
C ASP A 454 -1.17 6.65 -7.69
N VAL A 455 -1.32 7.79 -8.36
CA VAL A 455 -2.55 8.18 -9.04
C VAL A 455 -2.93 7.19 -10.15
N PRO A 456 -2.02 6.74 -11.04
CA PRO A 456 -2.36 5.77 -12.07
C PRO A 456 -2.92 4.45 -11.51
N THR A 457 -2.30 3.91 -10.45
CA THR A 457 -2.73 2.68 -9.78
C THR A 457 -4.04 2.90 -9.04
N THR A 458 -4.17 4.02 -8.32
CA THR A 458 -5.42 4.40 -7.64
C THR A 458 -6.58 4.47 -8.64
N ARG A 459 -6.39 5.09 -9.80
CA ARG A 459 -7.40 5.16 -10.88
C ARG A 459 -7.77 3.77 -11.39
N ARG A 460 -6.76 2.97 -11.71
CA ARG A 460 -6.93 1.63 -12.27
C ARG A 460 -7.71 0.71 -11.32
N PHE A 461 -7.48 0.81 -10.01
CA PHE A 461 -8.06 -0.08 -9.01
C PHE A 461 -9.07 0.61 -8.07
N MET A 462 -9.63 1.75 -8.47
CA MET A 462 -10.54 2.56 -7.64
C MET A 462 -11.80 1.81 -7.17
N SER A 463 -12.25 0.79 -7.92
CA SER A 463 -13.39 -0.08 -7.54
C SER A 463 -13.01 -1.25 -6.64
N GLU A 464 -11.71 -1.49 -6.43
CA GLU A 464 -11.17 -2.64 -5.69
C GLU A 464 -10.42 -2.22 -4.44
N SER A 465 -9.92 -0.98 -4.39
CA SER A 465 -9.16 -0.43 -3.28
C SER A 465 -9.84 0.79 -2.66
N ALA A 466 -9.72 0.92 -1.34
CA ALA A 466 -10.09 2.11 -0.59
C ALA A 466 -9.06 3.26 -0.69
N SER A 467 -7.89 3.01 -1.31
CA SER A 467 -6.74 3.94 -1.36
C SER A 467 -7.11 5.37 -1.74
N PHE A 468 -8.02 5.58 -2.69
CA PHE A 468 -8.40 6.94 -3.11
C PHE A 468 -8.79 7.84 -1.93
N HIS A 469 -9.75 7.41 -1.11
CA HIS A 469 -10.27 8.25 -0.02
C HIS A 469 -9.41 8.14 1.24
N THR A 470 -8.82 6.97 1.51
CA THR A 470 -7.93 6.79 2.66
C THR A 470 -6.65 7.60 2.49
N ASP A 471 -6.06 7.67 1.30
CA ASP A 471 -4.79 8.36 1.09
C ASP A 471 -4.95 9.87 1.24
N LEU A 472 -6.08 10.43 0.77
CA LEU A 472 -6.42 11.83 1.04
C LEU A 472 -6.67 12.07 2.53
N VAL A 473 -7.33 11.16 3.25
CA VAL A 473 -7.46 11.29 4.73
C VAL A 473 -6.07 11.34 5.34
N ARG A 474 -5.23 10.35 5.04
CA ARG A 474 -3.89 10.18 5.60
C ARG A 474 -3.03 11.42 5.36
N CYS A 475 -3.07 11.97 4.15
CA CYS A 475 -2.40 13.22 3.80
C CYS A 475 -2.84 14.38 4.72
N LEU A 476 -4.15 14.59 4.86
CA LEU A 476 -4.71 15.69 5.65
C LEU A 476 -4.50 15.48 7.16
N ALA A 477 -4.51 14.23 7.61
CA ALA A 477 -4.19 13.81 8.97
C ALA A 477 -2.68 13.76 9.23
N GLN A 478 -1.84 14.23 8.29
CA GLN A 478 -0.37 14.31 8.41
C GLN A 478 0.27 12.95 8.70
N ARG A 479 -0.25 11.88 8.09
CA ARG A 479 0.33 10.55 8.14
C ARG A 479 1.32 10.38 6.99
N TYR A 480 2.54 9.94 7.32
CA TYR A 480 3.68 9.90 6.40
C TYR A 480 3.84 8.53 5.74
N THR A 481 2.75 8.01 5.20
CA THR A 481 2.72 6.74 4.46
C THR A 481 3.46 6.89 3.13
N VAL A 482 4.08 5.83 2.61
CA VAL A 482 4.77 5.84 1.30
C VAL A 482 4.39 4.59 0.49
N PRO A 483 4.72 4.53 -0.81
CA PRO A 483 4.56 3.30 -1.60
C PRO A 483 5.50 2.19 -1.10
N ALA A 484 5.08 0.94 -1.30
CA ALA A 484 5.83 -0.23 -0.84
C ALA A 484 7.30 -0.28 -1.33
N PRO A 485 7.63 0.04 -2.61
CA PRO A 485 9.02 0.10 -3.05
C PRO A 485 9.87 1.13 -2.29
N ALA A 486 9.31 2.30 -1.98
CA ALA A 486 10.01 3.33 -1.21
C ALA A 486 10.25 2.88 0.24
N PHE A 487 9.26 2.23 0.86
CA PHE A 487 9.43 1.66 2.21
C PHE A 487 10.53 0.61 2.25
N ALA A 488 10.51 -0.35 1.32
CA ALA A 488 11.48 -1.43 1.25
C ALA A 488 12.91 -0.92 0.96
N LEU A 489 13.07 0.05 0.06
CA LEU A 489 14.37 0.66 -0.22
C LEU A 489 14.89 1.46 0.97
N ALA A 490 14.04 2.23 1.65
CA ALA A 490 14.48 2.97 2.83
C ALA A 490 14.94 2.04 3.97
N ALA A 491 14.23 0.93 4.19
CA ALA A 491 14.65 -0.10 5.13
C ALA A 491 16.00 -0.72 4.74
N ALA A 492 16.19 -1.07 3.45
CA ALA A 492 17.42 -1.68 2.98
C ALA A 492 18.64 -0.73 3.05
N MET A 493 18.43 0.57 2.80
CA MET A 493 19.44 1.63 2.98
C MET A 493 19.83 1.80 4.46
N ALA A 494 18.89 1.52 5.35
CA ALA A 494 19.13 1.45 6.79
C ALA A 494 19.70 0.09 7.23
N GLY A 495 19.93 -0.88 6.35
CA GLY A 495 20.45 -2.21 6.66
C GLY A 495 19.43 -3.16 7.30
N LEU A 496 18.13 -2.87 7.12
CA LEU A 496 17.02 -3.77 7.47
C LEU A 496 16.51 -4.42 6.19
N LEU A 497 16.63 -5.74 6.10
CA LEU A 497 16.14 -6.51 4.95
C LEU A 497 15.13 -7.57 5.41
N PRO A 498 14.18 -7.99 4.56
CA PRO A 498 13.35 -9.13 4.85
C PRO A 498 14.20 -10.36 5.17
N ALA A 499 13.85 -11.10 6.23
CA ALA A 499 14.56 -12.33 6.57
C ALA A 499 14.45 -13.37 5.43
N ASP A 500 13.29 -13.42 4.78
CA ASP A 500 13.04 -14.15 3.54
C ASP A 500 12.04 -13.35 2.68
N VAL A 501 12.46 -12.95 1.48
CA VAL A 501 11.64 -12.17 0.54
C VAL A 501 10.42 -12.95 0.02
N LYS A 502 10.44 -14.29 0.06
CA LYS A 502 9.29 -15.12 -0.33
C LYS A 502 8.19 -15.11 0.74
N ASN A 503 8.56 -14.88 2.00
CA ASN A 503 7.62 -14.80 3.12
C ASN A 503 6.99 -13.42 3.30
N VAL A 504 7.50 -12.40 2.60
CA VAL A 504 6.85 -11.09 2.54
C VAL A 504 5.47 -11.23 1.90
N ARG A 505 4.45 -10.62 2.51
CA ARG A 505 3.06 -10.66 2.06
C ARG A 505 2.57 -9.27 1.69
N PRO A 506 2.55 -8.93 0.39
CA PRO A 506 1.82 -7.76 -0.10
C PRO A 506 0.32 -8.06 -0.16
N TYR A 507 -0.51 -7.06 0.10
CA TYR A 507 -1.95 -7.15 -0.03
C TYR A 507 -2.51 -6.20 -1.10
N PRO A 508 -3.48 -6.66 -1.90
CA PRO A 508 -4.06 -8.01 -1.87
C PRO A 508 -3.06 -9.11 -2.31
N THR A 509 -3.20 -10.32 -1.78
CA THR A 509 -2.20 -11.41 -1.91
C THR A 509 -1.91 -11.84 -3.35
N GLN A 510 -2.87 -11.64 -4.26
CA GLN A 510 -2.77 -11.89 -5.70
C GLN A 510 -2.90 -10.56 -6.48
N GLY A 511 -2.60 -9.44 -5.82
CA GLY A 511 -2.83 -8.10 -6.28
C GLY A 511 -1.78 -7.61 -7.27
N ARG A 512 -2.21 -6.77 -8.20
CA ARG A 512 -1.32 -5.99 -9.08
C ARG A 512 -0.80 -4.71 -8.42
N TYR A 513 -1.12 -4.50 -7.14
CA TYR A 513 -0.72 -3.37 -6.32
C TYR A 513 -0.54 -3.83 -4.87
N CYS A 514 0.14 -3.00 -4.07
CA CYS A 514 0.38 -3.26 -2.65
C CYS A 514 -0.11 -2.07 -1.83
N HIS A 515 -1.21 -2.22 -1.10
CA HIS A 515 -1.75 -1.21 -0.18
C HIS A 515 -1.54 -1.56 1.30
N THR A 516 -1.16 -2.81 1.59
CA THR A 516 -0.68 -3.25 2.90
C THR A 516 0.48 -4.20 2.68
N LEU A 517 1.52 -4.10 3.49
CA LEU A 517 2.71 -4.95 3.42
C LEU A 517 2.93 -5.58 4.79
N SER A 518 3.00 -6.91 4.84
CA SER A 518 3.49 -7.62 6.01
C SER A 518 4.85 -8.23 5.71
N HIS A 519 5.82 -7.92 6.56
CA HIS A 519 7.18 -8.43 6.41
C HIS A 519 7.90 -8.49 7.75
N PHE A 520 8.88 -9.39 7.81
CA PHE A 520 9.75 -9.53 8.95
C PHE A 520 11.16 -9.08 8.57
N LEU A 521 11.56 -7.93 9.12
CA LEU A 521 12.83 -7.27 8.86
C LEU A 521 13.87 -7.64 9.90
N VAL A 522 15.09 -7.82 9.43
CA VAL A 522 16.24 -8.21 10.24
C VAL A 522 17.43 -7.35 9.86
N ARG A 523 18.22 -6.98 10.86
CA ARG A 523 19.47 -6.26 10.67
C ARG A 523 20.44 -7.14 9.88
N ARG A 524 21.02 -6.59 8.82
CA ARG A 524 22.12 -7.20 8.06
C ARG A 524 23.43 -6.45 8.35
N PRO A 525 24.59 -7.13 8.25
CA PRO A 525 25.90 -6.48 8.42
C PRO A 525 26.30 -5.61 7.22
N PHE A 526 25.37 -5.37 6.30
CA PHE A 526 25.55 -4.59 5.09
C PHE A 526 24.28 -3.78 4.81
N LYS A 527 24.40 -2.77 3.95
CA LYS A 527 23.29 -1.96 3.45
C LYS A 527 23.12 -2.17 1.96
N ILE A 528 21.89 -2.16 1.46
CA ILE A 528 21.64 -2.08 0.01
C ILE A 528 21.13 -0.67 -0.27
N ARG A 529 21.79 0.03 -1.18
CA ARG A 529 21.42 1.37 -1.64
C ARG A 529 21.44 1.44 -3.16
N LEU A 530 20.96 2.55 -3.72
CA LEU A 530 21.14 2.80 -5.14
C LEU A 530 22.62 3.07 -5.42
N ALA A 531 23.11 2.53 -6.54
CA ALA A 531 24.44 2.78 -7.03
C ALA A 531 24.52 4.19 -7.66
N GLU A 532 25.62 4.88 -7.41
CA GLU A 532 25.83 6.27 -7.83
C GLU A 532 27.07 6.38 -8.72
N PRO A 533 27.15 7.39 -9.60
CA PRO A 533 28.36 7.63 -10.42
C PRO A 533 29.65 7.78 -9.59
N SER A 534 29.58 8.25 -8.35
CA SER A 534 30.71 8.29 -7.41
C SER A 534 31.24 6.90 -7.02
N ASP A 535 30.45 5.84 -7.19
CA ASP A 535 30.88 4.48 -6.89
C ASP A 535 31.79 3.90 -7.98
N LEU A 536 31.88 4.55 -9.15
CA LEU A 536 32.54 4.03 -10.36
C LEU A 536 33.95 3.44 -10.11
N PRO A 537 34.86 4.07 -9.33
CA PRO A 537 36.16 3.47 -9.03
C PRO A 537 36.08 2.12 -8.31
N SER A 538 35.09 1.94 -7.42
CA SER A 538 34.86 0.67 -6.72
C SER A 538 34.23 -0.37 -7.64
N LEU A 539 33.36 0.07 -8.56
CA LEU A 539 32.72 -0.79 -9.54
C LEU A 539 33.72 -1.36 -10.55
N GLU A 540 34.71 -0.59 -10.98
CA GLU A 540 35.81 -1.07 -11.84
C GLU A 540 36.60 -2.21 -11.16
N ARG A 541 36.92 -2.05 -9.87
CA ARG A 541 37.58 -3.12 -9.09
C ARG A 541 36.71 -4.36 -8.97
N LEU A 542 35.40 -4.19 -8.78
CA LEU A 542 34.47 -5.32 -8.73
C LEU A 542 34.38 -6.06 -10.07
N GLU A 543 34.43 -5.36 -11.20
CA GLU A 543 34.51 -5.99 -12.53
C GLU A 543 35.78 -6.81 -12.70
N GLU A 544 36.94 -6.29 -12.24
CA GLU A 544 38.21 -7.00 -12.31
C GLU A 544 38.21 -8.31 -11.52
N VAL A 545 37.57 -8.31 -10.34
CA VAL A 545 37.47 -9.48 -9.45
C VAL A 545 36.41 -10.47 -9.93
N ALA A 546 35.27 -9.98 -10.44
CA ALA A 546 34.12 -10.83 -10.77
C ALA A 546 34.22 -11.47 -12.15
N TRP A 547 34.91 -10.84 -13.12
CA TRP A 547 34.87 -11.26 -14.52
C TRP A 547 36.26 -11.41 -15.15
N ALA A 548 36.37 -12.37 -16.07
CA ALA A 548 37.53 -12.49 -16.96
C ALA A 548 37.67 -11.25 -17.84
N GLU A 549 38.89 -10.91 -18.27
CA GLU A 549 39.20 -9.65 -18.95
C GLU A 549 38.30 -9.37 -20.17
N ASN A 550 38.05 -10.37 -21.02
CA ASN A 550 37.16 -10.28 -22.18
C ASN A 550 35.67 -10.14 -21.81
N LEU A 551 35.30 -10.48 -20.57
CA LEU A 551 33.94 -10.40 -20.04
C LEU A 551 33.74 -9.21 -19.09
N ARG A 552 34.62 -8.22 -19.08
CA ARG A 552 34.40 -7.00 -18.27
C ARG A 552 33.58 -5.98 -19.05
N ALA A 553 32.76 -5.21 -18.34
CA ALA A 553 32.19 -3.99 -18.89
C ALA A 553 33.22 -2.85 -18.79
N PRO A 554 33.45 -2.07 -19.86
CA PRO A 554 34.37 -0.93 -19.80
C PRO A 554 33.79 0.18 -18.92
N ARG A 555 34.66 1.08 -18.44
CA ARG A 555 34.30 2.22 -17.60
C ARG A 555 33.12 3.02 -18.15
N GLU A 556 33.14 3.35 -19.43
CA GLU A 556 32.05 4.11 -20.06
C GLU A 556 30.73 3.33 -20.02
N GLY A 557 30.77 2.02 -20.20
CA GLY A 557 29.61 1.15 -20.10
C GLY A 557 29.03 1.12 -18.69
N LEU A 558 29.88 1.04 -17.67
CA LEU A 558 29.47 1.09 -16.27
C LEU A 558 28.82 2.44 -15.92
N LEU A 559 29.48 3.55 -16.25
CA LEU A 559 28.96 4.89 -16.01
C LEU A 559 27.60 5.08 -16.69
N ARG A 560 27.49 4.64 -17.95
CA ARG A 560 26.25 4.73 -18.71
C ARG A 560 25.08 3.97 -18.07
N ARG A 561 25.32 2.80 -17.45
CA ARG A 561 24.27 2.08 -16.70
C ARG A 561 23.72 2.94 -15.55
N LEU A 562 24.60 3.61 -14.81
CA LEU A 562 24.24 4.47 -13.67
C LEU A 562 23.51 5.74 -14.10
N GLU A 563 23.90 6.33 -15.23
CA GLU A 563 23.28 7.57 -15.74
C GLU A 563 21.94 7.33 -16.44
N VAL A 564 21.83 6.23 -17.20
CA VAL A 564 20.59 5.92 -17.95
C VAL A 564 19.51 5.36 -17.05
N SER A 565 19.85 4.56 -16.03
CA SER A 565 18.87 3.98 -15.10
C SER A 565 19.24 4.19 -13.63
N PRO A 566 19.34 5.44 -13.16
CA PRO A 566 19.83 5.74 -11.81
C PRO A 566 18.98 5.13 -10.69
N THR A 567 17.70 4.87 -10.94
CA THR A 567 16.75 4.40 -9.93
C THR A 567 16.66 2.88 -9.79
N THR A 568 17.44 2.12 -10.56
CA THR A 568 17.29 0.66 -10.66
C THR A 568 18.57 -0.13 -10.38
N ASN A 569 19.73 0.54 -10.34
CA ASN A 569 21.00 -0.11 -10.02
C ASN A 569 21.25 -0.14 -8.51
N PHE A 570 21.66 -1.28 -7.96
CA PHE A 570 21.84 -1.47 -6.51
C PHE A 570 23.29 -1.75 -6.16
N ALA A 571 23.84 -1.04 -5.18
CA ALA A 571 25.14 -1.29 -4.58
C ALA A 571 24.98 -1.82 -3.15
N VAL A 572 25.88 -2.71 -2.75
CA VAL A 572 25.99 -3.19 -1.36
C VAL A 572 27.17 -2.53 -0.70
N GLU A 573 26.91 -1.94 0.45
CA GLU A 573 27.90 -1.22 1.25
C GLU A 573 28.15 -1.97 2.56
N VAL A 574 29.42 -2.20 2.87
CA VAL A 574 29.91 -2.73 4.14
C VAL A 574 30.92 -1.73 4.69
N ASN A 575 30.68 -1.20 5.90
CA ASN A 575 31.58 -0.23 6.54
C ASN A 575 31.98 0.98 5.67
N GLY A 576 31.08 1.46 4.80
CA GLY A 576 31.35 2.58 3.88
C GLY A 576 31.95 2.18 2.53
N GLU A 577 32.31 0.91 2.33
CA GLU A 577 32.91 0.41 1.09
C GLU A 577 31.90 -0.35 0.24
N VAL A 578 31.91 -0.11 -1.07
CA VAL A 578 31.07 -0.85 -2.03
C VAL A 578 31.72 -2.19 -2.33
N VAL A 579 31.03 -3.27 -1.96
CA VAL A 579 31.54 -4.66 -2.06
C VAL A 579 30.79 -5.51 -3.07
N ALA A 580 29.64 -5.06 -3.55
CA ALA A 580 28.90 -5.69 -4.63
C ALA A 580 27.99 -4.70 -5.35
N VAL A 581 27.60 -5.05 -6.57
CA VAL A 581 26.67 -4.30 -7.41
C VAL A 581 25.77 -5.24 -8.21
N LEU A 582 24.51 -4.87 -8.37
CA LEU A 582 23.58 -5.43 -9.32
C LEU A 582 23.13 -4.32 -10.27
N TYR A 583 23.52 -4.44 -11.53
CA TYR A 583 23.04 -3.55 -12.58
C TYR A 583 21.70 -4.03 -13.11
N THR A 584 20.75 -3.10 -13.25
CA THR A 584 19.44 -3.40 -13.84
C THR A 584 18.96 -2.25 -14.73
N GLN A 585 17.91 -2.52 -15.50
CA GLN A 585 17.17 -1.49 -16.24
C GLN A 585 15.72 -1.91 -16.43
N ARG A 586 14.86 -0.98 -16.82
CA ARG A 586 13.49 -1.28 -17.26
C ARG A 586 13.41 -1.39 -18.78
N ILE A 587 12.64 -2.37 -19.29
CA ILE A 587 12.32 -2.60 -20.71
C ILE A 587 10.82 -2.88 -20.87
N ASN A 588 10.29 -2.94 -22.10
CA ASN A 588 8.86 -3.14 -22.33
C ASN A 588 8.45 -4.61 -22.26
N SER A 589 9.27 -5.50 -22.81
CA SER A 589 9.01 -6.93 -22.93
C SER A 589 10.30 -7.73 -22.71
N PRO A 590 10.25 -8.97 -22.16
CA PRO A 590 11.43 -9.82 -22.10
C PRO A 590 12.02 -10.11 -23.48
N GLU A 591 11.21 -10.06 -24.54
CA GLU A 591 11.64 -10.29 -25.93
C GLU A 591 12.57 -9.18 -26.46
N ASP A 592 12.54 -7.98 -25.87
CA ASP A 592 13.37 -6.85 -26.31
C ASP A 592 14.87 -7.19 -26.24
N VAL A 593 15.26 -8.13 -25.37
CA VAL A 593 16.64 -8.59 -25.19
C VAL A 593 17.24 -9.23 -26.45
N HIS A 594 16.41 -9.78 -27.35
CA HIS A 594 16.88 -10.37 -28.61
C HIS A 594 17.48 -9.35 -29.59
N THR A 595 17.23 -8.06 -29.35
CA THR A 595 17.79 -6.96 -30.15
C THR A 595 18.98 -6.27 -29.47
N GLN A 596 19.36 -6.72 -28.27
CA GLN A 596 20.36 -6.09 -27.44
C GLN A 596 21.70 -6.82 -27.50
N GLN A 597 22.78 -6.07 -27.24
CA GLN A 597 24.10 -6.61 -26.96
C GLN A 597 24.54 -6.15 -25.57
N PHE A 598 25.24 -6.99 -24.82
CA PHE A 598 25.62 -6.76 -23.43
C PHE A 598 26.29 -5.40 -23.19
N GLN A 599 27.25 -5.01 -24.05
CA GLN A 599 27.98 -3.75 -23.91
C GLN A 599 27.12 -2.51 -24.21
N ARG A 600 26.02 -2.68 -24.96
CA ARG A 600 25.09 -1.62 -25.36
C ARG A 600 23.71 -1.75 -24.74
N VAL A 601 23.55 -2.61 -23.73
CA VAL A 601 22.27 -2.99 -23.14
C VAL A 601 21.44 -1.79 -22.69
N SER A 602 22.10 -0.72 -22.21
CA SER A 602 21.46 0.55 -21.79
C SER A 602 20.72 1.30 -22.91
N ASP A 603 20.97 0.98 -24.19
CA ASP A 603 20.20 1.53 -25.32
C ASP A 603 18.73 1.10 -25.28
N GLY A 604 18.44 -0.05 -24.66
CA GLY A 604 17.10 -0.61 -24.56
C GLY A 604 16.29 -0.06 -23.38
N HIS A 605 16.84 0.84 -22.55
CA HIS A 605 16.14 1.30 -21.36
C HIS A 605 14.88 2.10 -21.70
N VAL A 606 13.78 1.73 -21.04
CA VAL A 606 12.51 2.45 -21.06
C VAL A 606 12.12 2.81 -19.62
N PRO A 607 12.13 4.09 -19.21
CA PRO A 607 11.88 4.51 -17.82
C PRO A 607 10.58 3.97 -17.20
N LYS A 608 9.52 3.85 -18.00
CA LYS A 608 8.20 3.31 -17.60
C LYS A 608 7.96 1.88 -18.10
N GLY A 609 9.01 1.18 -18.51
CA GLY A 609 8.96 -0.21 -18.98
C GLY A 609 8.45 -1.15 -17.89
N ARG A 610 7.69 -2.19 -18.26
CA ARG A 610 7.01 -3.08 -17.31
C ARG A 610 7.85 -4.28 -16.90
N VAL A 611 9.04 -4.44 -17.48
CA VAL A 611 9.93 -5.56 -17.18
C VAL A 611 11.22 -5.03 -16.58
N LEU A 612 11.63 -5.56 -15.43
CA LEU A 612 12.94 -5.28 -14.85
C LEU A 612 13.95 -6.27 -15.43
N GLN A 613 14.93 -5.79 -16.18
CA GLN A 613 16.03 -6.60 -16.72
C GLN A 613 17.21 -6.55 -15.76
N LEU A 614 17.61 -7.69 -15.20
CA LEU A 614 18.88 -7.84 -14.49
C LEU A 614 20.00 -7.99 -15.52
N ILE A 615 21.00 -7.11 -15.46
CA ILE A 615 22.08 -7.02 -16.45
C ILE A 615 23.30 -7.82 -15.99
N ALA A 616 23.82 -7.52 -14.80
CA ALA A 616 25.01 -8.18 -14.26
C ALA A 616 25.09 -8.02 -12.75
N ILE A 617 25.64 -9.03 -12.08
CA ILE A 617 26.00 -8.99 -10.66
C ILE A 617 27.53 -9.12 -10.57
N ALA A 618 28.18 -8.18 -9.89
CA ALA A 618 29.58 -8.26 -9.53
C ALA A 618 29.71 -8.14 -8.01
N ALA A 619 30.44 -9.05 -7.37
CA ALA A 619 30.62 -9.08 -5.94
C ALA A 619 32.05 -9.48 -5.59
N HIS A 620 32.61 -8.87 -4.55
CA HIS A 620 33.93 -9.22 -4.04
C HIS A 620 33.92 -10.66 -3.48
N SER A 621 35.00 -11.41 -3.71
CA SER A 621 35.10 -12.84 -3.34
C SER A 621 34.90 -13.13 -1.86
N ASP A 622 35.30 -12.17 -1.01
CA ASP A 622 35.28 -12.30 0.45
C ASP A 622 33.89 -12.19 1.06
N HIS A 623 32.89 -11.80 0.25
CA HIS A 623 31.52 -11.59 0.69
C HIS A 623 30.55 -12.59 0.02
N GLY A 624 30.78 -13.88 0.30
CA GLY A 624 29.93 -14.96 -0.17
C GLY A 624 28.45 -14.74 0.15
N GLY A 625 27.57 -15.03 -0.81
CA GLY A 625 26.11 -14.91 -0.64
C GLY A 625 25.53 -13.52 -0.95
N ILE A 626 26.32 -12.44 -0.99
CA ILE A 626 25.80 -11.09 -1.27
C ILE A 626 25.13 -10.99 -2.65
N GLY A 627 25.65 -11.67 -3.67
CA GLY A 627 25.00 -11.72 -4.99
C GLY A 627 23.58 -12.34 -4.93
N SER A 628 23.35 -13.30 -4.03
CA SER A 628 22.02 -13.85 -3.79
C SER A 628 21.11 -12.84 -3.11
N GLU A 629 21.60 -12.12 -2.10
CA GLU A 629 20.86 -11.06 -1.39
C GLU A 629 20.43 -9.93 -2.34
N LEU A 630 21.32 -9.46 -3.22
CA LEU A 630 21.02 -8.46 -4.25
C LEU A 630 19.90 -8.93 -5.20
N ARG A 631 20.00 -10.15 -5.72
CA ARG A 631 18.94 -10.72 -6.57
C ARG A 631 17.63 -10.82 -5.80
N CYS A 632 17.65 -11.34 -4.57
CA CYS A 632 16.45 -11.47 -3.74
C CYS A 632 15.79 -10.12 -3.51
N PHE A 633 16.58 -9.08 -3.23
CA PHE A 633 16.08 -7.73 -3.01
C PHE A 633 15.49 -7.10 -4.28
N ALA A 634 16.14 -7.25 -5.44
CA ALA A 634 15.58 -6.77 -6.71
C ALA A 634 14.24 -7.46 -7.06
N LEU A 635 14.15 -8.78 -6.85
CA LEU A 635 12.90 -9.51 -7.03
C LEU A 635 11.83 -9.10 -6.02
N HIS A 636 12.22 -8.78 -4.79
CA HIS A 636 11.32 -8.25 -3.76
C HIS A 636 10.72 -6.91 -4.19
N LEU A 637 11.54 -5.96 -4.64
CA LEU A 637 11.05 -4.66 -5.15
C LEU A 637 10.11 -4.86 -6.36
N ALA A 638 10.49 -5.70 -7.33
CA ALA A 638 9.66 -6.00 -8.48
C ALA A 638 8.30 -6.64 -8.09
N ARG A 639 8.27 -7.45 -7.02
CA ARG A 639 7.04 -8.07 -6.51
C ARG A 639 6.03 -7.06 -5.98
N ILE A 640 6.53 -6.03 -5.28
CA ILE A 640 5.70 -5.04 -4.58
C ILE A 640 5.47 -3.76 -5.39
N ASP A 641 6.14 -3.60 -6.53
CA ASP A 641 5.95 -2.49 -7.46
C ASP A 641 4.79 -2.79 -8.44
N PRO A 642 3.71 -1.97 -8.45
CA PRO A 642 2.59 -2.15 -9.37
C PRO A 642 2.96 -1.93 -10.84
N SER A 643 4.05 -1.22 -11.12
CA SER A 643 4.50 -0.86 -12.46
C SER A 643 5.37 -1.91 -13.14
N ILE A 644 5.77 -2.98 -12.42
CA ILE A 644 6.60 -4.07 -12.93
C ILE A 644 5.77 -5.36 -13.01
N ASP A 645 5.65 -5.95 -14.20
CA ASP A 645 4.91 -7.19 -14.43
C ASP A 645 5.78 -8.45 -14.28
N SER A 646 7.05 -8.38 -14.70
CA SER A 646 8.00 -9.50 -14.58
C SER A 646 9.45 -9.02 -14.51
N VAL A 647 10.36 -9.95 -14.21
CA VAL A 647 11.80 -9.70 -14.20
C VAL A 647 12.47 -10.66 -15.18
N CYS A 648 13.41 -10.20 -15.99
CA CYS A 648 14.18 -11.07 -16.88
C CYS A 648 15.69 -10.85 -16.71
N ALA A 649 16.49 -11.77 -17.23
CA ALA A 649 17.93 -11.60 -17.35
C ALA A 649 18.42 -12.40 -18.56
N VAL A 650 19.50 -11.94 -19.19
CA VAL A 650 20.25 -12.78 -20.14
C VAL A 650 21.51 -13.23 -19.41
N THR A 651 21.54 -14.50 -19.02
CA THR A 651 22.65 -15.10 -18.28
C THR A 651 23.55 -15.89 -19.23
N LEU A 652 24.61 -16.49 -18.70
CA LEU A 652 25.59 -17.30 -19.45
C LEU A 652 25.78 -18.67 -18.80
N CYS A 653 26.29 -19.62 -19.57
CA CYS A 653 26.65 -20.94 -19.04
C CYS A 653 28.10 -20.91 -18.55
N ARG A 654 28.36 -21.56 -17.42
CA ARG A 654 29.71 -21.61 -16.85
C ARG A 654 30.57 -22.68 -17.52
N ASN A 655 30.00 -23.84 -17.82
CA ASN A 655 30.76 -25.03 -18.20
C ASN A 655 30.48 -25.51 -19.63
N TYR A 656 29.85 -24.69 -20.49
CA TYR A 656 29.52 -25.10 -21.85
C TYR A 656 30.76 -25.49 -22.67
N ALA A 657 31.80 -24.64 -22.68
CA ALA A 657 33.05 -24.80 -23.43
C ALA A 657 33.88 -26.07 -23.11
N GLY A 658 33.50 -26.85 -22.10
CA GLY A 658 34.13 -28.13 -21.75
C GLY A 658 33.14 -29.30 -21.60
N SER A 659 31.88 -29.08 -21.94
CA SER A 659 30.79 -30.03 -21.67
C SER A 659 30.72 -31.22 -22.63
N GLY A 660 31.30 -31.09 -23.82
CA GLY A 660 31.15 -32.05 -24.92
C GLY A 660 29.79 -32.03 -25.63
N SER A 661 28.89 -31.10 -25.28
CA SER A 661 27.65 -30.85 -26.02
C SER A 661 27.95 -30.23 -27.39
N ARG A 662 27.16 -30.55 -28.42
CA ARG A 662 27.36 -30.05 -29.80
C ARG A 662 26.82 -28.65 -30.01
N THR A 663 25.79 -28.27 -29.26
CA THR A 663 25.14 -26.96 -29.33
C THR A 663 24.80 -26.46 -27.94
N MET A 664 24.70 -25.14 -27.79
CA MET A 664 24.22 -24.51 -26.55
C MET A 664 22.83 -25.02 -26.15
N GLN A 665 21.94 -25.24 -27.12
CA GLN A 665 20.60 -25.78 -26.87
C GLN A 665 20.67 -27.17 -26.24
N GLU A 666 21.50 -28.07 -26.78
CA GLU A 666 21.69 -29.42 -26.21
C GLU A 666 22.20 -29.34 -24.76
N TYR A 667 23.12 -28.41 -24.48
CA TYR A 667 23.65 -28.22 -23.12
C TYR A 667 22.59 -27.72 -22.13
N VAL A 668 21.80 -26.71 -22.53
CA VAL A 668 20.71 -26.17 -21.71
C VAL A 668 19.62 -27.23 -21.48
N ASP A 669 19.26 -28.01 -22.51
CA ASP A 669 18.29 -29.10 -22.39
C ASP A 669 18.78 -30.18 -21.41
N LYS A 670 20.07 -30.55 -21.46
CA LYS A 670 20.69 -31.44 -20.48
C LYS A 670 20.65 -30.86 -19.06
N HIS A 671 20.81 -29.55 -18.91
CA HIS A 671 20.67 -28.90 -17.61
C HIS A 671 19.24 -28.98 -17.07
N VAL A 672 18.26 -28.64 -17.90
CA VAL A 672 16.83 -28.73 -17.55
C VAL A 672 16.42 -30.16 -17.20
N ALA A 673 16.98 -31.16 -17.90
CA ALA A 673 16.76 -32.57 -17.61
C ALA A 673 17.50 -33.09 -16.36
N GLY A 674 18.31 -32.25 -15.69
CA GLY A 674 19.11 -32.62 -14.51
C GLY A 674 20.32 -33.51 -14.82
N VAL A 675 20.71 -33.62 -16.10
CA VAL A 675 21.88 -34.40 -16.54
C VAL A 675 23.18 -33.62 -16.31
N VAL A 676 23.13 -32.29 -16.43
CA VAL A 676 24.25 -31.39 -16.15
C VAL A 676 23.82 -30.33 -15.13
N ASP A 677 24.68 -30.02 -14.17
CA ASP A 677 24.46 -28.92 -13.22
C ASP A 677 25.32 -27.71 -13.60
N ASP A 678 24.76 -26.77 -14.37
CA ASP A 678 25.40 -25.49 -14.60
C ASP A 678 25.12 -24.55 -13.43
N ARG A 679 26.17 -24.22 -12.66
CA ARG A 679 26.02 -23.44 -11.43
C ARG A 679 25.41 -22.05 -11.63
N ILE A 680 25.59 -21.41 -12.80
CA ILE A 680 25.01 -20.10 -13.07
C ILE A 680 23.52 -20.24 -13.39
N LEU A 681 23.14 -21.24 -14.19
CA LEU A 681 21.73 -21.52 -14.43
C LEU A 681 21.03 -21.94 -13.13
N THR A 682 21.63 -22.84 -12.34
CA THR A 682 21.12 -23.28 -11.03
C THR A 682 20.97 -22.14 -10.03
N PHE A 683 21.88 -21.16 -10.04
CA PHE A 683 21.74 -19.95 -9.22
C PHE A 683 20.38 -19.29 -9.48
N HIS A 684 19.96 -19.16 -10.73
CA HIS A 684 18.71 -18.53 -11.11
C HIS A 684 17.49 -19.46 -10.99
N THR A 685 17.54 -20.66 -11.60
CA THR A 685 16.41 -21.61 -11.63
C THR A 685 16.07 -22.12 -10.23
N GLY A 686 17.07 -22.34 -9.37
CA GLY A 686 16.88 -22.69 -7.96
C GLY A 686 16.14 -21.62 -7.14
N TYR A 687 16.01 -20.40 -7.67
CA TYR A 687 15.25 -19.32 -7.07
C TYR A 687 13.94 -19.00 -7.80
N GLY A 688 13.52 -19.86 -8.74
CA GLY A 688 12.24 -19.75 -9.45
C GLY A 688 12.31 -19.01 -10.78
N ALA A 689 13.50 -18.90 -11.39
CA ALA A 689 13.60 -18.47 -12.78
C ALA A 689 13.20 -19.61 -13.73
N GLU A 690 12.44 -19.28 -14.78
CA GLU A 690 12.19 -20.14 -15.92
C GLU A 690 13.21 -19.83 -17.01
N ILE A 691 13.77 -20.86 -17.66
CA ILE A 691 14.58 -20.70 -18.87
C ILE A 691 13.62 -20.54 -20.05
N ILE A 692 13.76 -19.46 -20.81
CA ILE A 692 12.82 -19.09 -21.89
C ILE A 692 13.38 -19.43 -23.26
N SER A 693 14.57 -18.91 -23.60
CA SER A 693 15.15 -19.03 -24.93
C SER A 693 16.66 -18.77 -24.91
N LEU A 694 17.34 -19.12 -26.01
CA LEU A 694 18.71 -18.67 -26.27
C LEU A 694 18.71 -17.30 -26.95
N VAL A 695 19.75 -16.50 -26.70
CA VAL A 695 19.94 -15.17 -27.27
C VAL A 695 21.29 -15.14 -28.01
N PRO A 696 21.34 -15.59 -29.28
CA PRO A 696 22.57 -15.60 -30.06
C PRO A 696 23.10 -14.18 -30.32
N GLY A 697 24.43 -14.01 -30.23
CA GLY A 697 25.08 -12.72 -30.48
C GLY A 697 24.91 -11.69 -29.37
N TYR A 698 24.34 -12.05 -28.22
CA TYR A 698 24.15 -11.15 -27.09
C TYR A 698 25.48 -10.63 -26.53
N ARG A 699 26.51 -11.48 -26.50
CA ARG A 699 27.82 -11.12 -25.96
C ARG A 699 28.95 -11.60 -26.87
N PRO A 700 29.29 -10.84 -27.93
CA PRO A 700 30.30 -11.23 -28.92
C PRO A 700 31.67 -11.62 -28.33
N GLU A 701 32.04 -11.07 -27.17
CA GLU A 701 33.31 -11.31 -26.49
C GLU A 701 33.35 -12.66 -25.72
N ASP A 702 32.20 -13.29 -25.53
CA ASP A 702 32.07 -14.58 -24.84
C ASP A 702 32.20 -15.75 -25.83
N THR A 703 33.45 -16.05 -26.20
CA THR A 703 33.77 -17.15 -27.11
C THR A 703 33.44 -18.52 -26.50
N ASP A 704 33.53 -18.64 -25.17
CA ASP A 704 33.25 -19.90 -24.46
C ASP A 704 31.78 -20.31 -24.60
N ASN A 705 30.87 -19.35 -24.73
CA ASN A 705 29.45 -19.57 -24.96
C ASN A 705 29.00 -19.31 -26.41
N GLU A 706 29.92 -19.25 -27.38
CA GLU A 706 29.60 -18.96 -28.79
C GLU A 706 28.77 -17.67 -28.96
N ALA A 707 29.11 -16.64 -28.17
CA ALA A 707 28.39 -15.37 -28.08
C ALA A 707 26.89 -15.48 -27.71
N THR A 708 26.44 -16.63 -27.21
CA THR A 708 25.04 -16.94 -26.97
C THR A 708 24.71 -16.83 -25.48
N GLY A 709 23.77 -15.94 -25.15
CA GLY A 709 23.19 -15.85 -23.82
C GLY A 709 21.99 -16.77 -23.63
N VAL A 710 21.54 -16.94 -22.39
CA VAL A 710 20.34 -17.69 -22.01
C VAL A 710 19.35 -16.72 -21.36
N LEU A 711 18.21 -16.49 -22.01
CA LEU A 711 17.12 -15.68 -21.44
C LEU A 711 16.42 -16.48 -20.35
N ILE A 712 16.34 -15.87 -19.17
CA ILE A 712 15.57 -16.36 -18.04
C ILE A 712 14.53 -15.33 -17.61
N GLN A 713 13.43 -15.80 -17.02
CA GLN A 713 12.37 -14.94 -16.51
C GLN A 713 11.95 -15.36 -15.10
N TYR A 714 11.75 -14.38 -14.21
CA TYR A 714 11.09 -14.55 -12.93
C TYR A 714 9.71 -13.90 -12.98
N ARG A 715 8.75 -14.55 -12.32
CA ARG A 715 7.43 -13.99 -12.04
C ARG A 715 7.22 -13.90 -10.53
N PRO A 716 7.87 -12.94 -9.84
CA PRO A 716 7.83 -12.88 -8.38
C PRO A 716 6.44 -12.58 -7.82
N LYS A 717 5.53 -12.03 -8.64
CA LYS A 717 4.11 -11.86 -8.29
C LYS A 717 3.35 -13.18 -8.16
N ASP A 718 3.82 -14.23 -8.83
CA ASP A 718 3.21 -15.57 -8.79
C ASP A 718 3.70 -16.39 -7.59
N TRP A 719 4.64 -15.86 -6.79
CA TRP A 719 5.11 -16.54 -5.59
C TRP A 719 4.00 -16.62 -4.56
N MET A 720 3.38 -17.80 -4.49
CA MET A 720 2.44 -18.13 -3.43
C MET A 720 3.20 -18.26 -2.10
N PRO A 721 2.65 -17.74 -0.99
CA PRO A 721 3.14 -18.11 0.33
C PRO A 721 3.08 -19.63 0.46
N LYS A 722 4.15 -20.27 0.97
CA LYS A 722 4.03 -21.68 1.37
C LYS A 722 2.91 -21.74 2.41
N GLN A 723 1.82 -22.43 2.10
CA GLN A 723 0.86 -22.83 3.12
C GLN A 723 1.60 -23.81 4.03
N VAL A 724 1.88 -23.40 5.27
CA VAL A 724 2.21 -24.37 6.32
C VAL A 724 0.90 -25.04 6.66
N LEU A 725 0.56 -26.10 5.92
CA LEU A 725 -0.54 -26.97 6.31
C LEU A 725 -0.12 -27.62 7.64
N PRO A 726 -0.99 -27.64 8.68
CA PRO A 726 -0.77 -28.54 9.80
C PRO A 726 -0.67 -29.96 9.23
N ALA A 727 0.34 -30.72 9.65
CA ALA A 727 0.51 -32.10 9.25
C ALA A 727 -0.78 -32.87 9.60
N GLY A 728 -1.56 -33.22 8.58
CA GLY A 728 -2.84 -33.92 8.70
C GLY A 728 -3.05 -34.78 7.44
N ASP A 729 -3.33 -36.05 7.68
CA ASP A 729 -3.25 -37.17 6.75
C ASP A 729 -4.16 -37.10 5.50
N GLY A 730 -3.61 -37.48 4.34
CA GLY A 730 -4.29 -38.24 3.29
C GLY A 730 -5.34 -37.55 2.39
N PRO A 731 -5.58 -38.04 1.16
CA PRO A 731 -6.00 -37.21 0.04
C PRO A 731 -7.51 -37.22 -0.22
N HIS A 732 -8.07 -36.06 -0.57
CA HIS A 732 -9.32 -35.99 -1.34
C HIS A 732 -9.08 -35.28 -2.67
N GLN A 733 -9.57 -35.94 -3.72
CA GLN A 733 -9.24 -35.77 -5.12
C GLN A 733 -9.81 -34.49 -5.76
N ASP A 734 -9.07 -34.06 -6.77
CA ASP A 734 -9.27 -32.96 -7.72
C ASP A 734 -10.66 -32.86 -8.35
N ARG A 735 -11.07 -31.60 -8.60
CA ARG A 735 -11.86 -31.24 -9.77
C ARG A 735 -11.20 -30.07 -10.52
N ALA A 736 -10.64 -30.41 -11.67
CA ALA A 736 -10.03 -29.51 -12.63
C ALA A 736 -11.04 -28.52 -13.26
N LEU A 737 -10.61 -27.27 -13.47
CA LEU A 737 -11.21 -26.33 -14.42
C LEU A 737 -10.35 -26.29 -15.70
N PRO A 738 -10.94 -26.33 -16.91
CA PRO A 738 -10.18 -26.36 -18.14
C PRO A 738 -9.67 -24.98 -18.58
N ALA A 739 -8.43 -24.97 -19.05
CA ALA A 739 -7.80 -23.90 -19.81
C ALA A 739 -8.36 -23.80 -21.24
N ARG A 740 -8.45 -22.58 -21.75
CA ARG A 740 -7.97 -22.10 -23.08
C ARG A 740 -8.80 -20.90 -23.56
N LEU A 741 -8.10 -19.83 -23.93
CA LEU A 741 -8.23 -19.19 -25.25
C LEU A 741 -7.00 -18.30 -25.46
N ALA A 742 -6.16 -18.71 -26.41
CA ALA A 742 -4.99 -17.99 -26.89
C ALA A 742 -5.35 -17.23 -28.18
N ASP A 743 -4.68 -16.08 -28.32
CA ASP A 743 -4.28 -15.34 -29.52
C ASP A 743 -5.28 -14.97 -30.61
N LYS A 744 -5.35 -13.65 -30.85
CA LYS A 744 -4.98 -13.02 -32.13
C LYS A 744 -4.53 -11.58 -31.88
N ALA A 745 -3.23 -11.33 -32.09
CA ALA A 745 -2.64 -9.99 -32.09
C ALA A 745 -2.75 -9.37 -33.49
N GLU A 746 -3.36 -8.19 -33.59
CA GLU A 746 -3.24 -7.31 -34.76
C GLU A 746 -2.22 -6.19 -34.46
N LYS A 747 -1.36 -5.90 -35.44
CA LYS A 747 -0.29 -4.89 -35.37
C LYS A 747 -0.87 -3.48 -35.20
N PRO A 748 -0.32 -2.62 -34.31
CA PRO A 748 -0.70 -1.21 -34.30
C PRO A 748 -0.02 -0.48 -35.47
N ALA A 749 -0.80 0.36 -36.15
CA ALA A 749 -0.33 1.31 -37.15
C ALA A 749 0.51 2.40 -36.48
N GLN A 750 1.56 2.85 -37.19
CA GLN A 750 2.36 4.02 -36.82
C GLN A 750 1.49 5.28 -36.88
N GLU A 751 1.47 6.09 -35.82
CA GLU A 751 0.81 7.39 -35.82
C GLU A 751 1.73 8.47 -35.26
N GLU A 752 1.79 9.60 -35.96
CA GLU A 752 2.69 10.73 -35.73
C GLU A 752 2.36 11.49 -34.43
N ALA A 753 3.42 11.82 -33.67
CA ALA A 753 3.32 12.60 -32.45
C ALA A 753 2.73 14.00 -32.71
N ARG A 754 1.54 14.28 -32.19
CA ARG A 754 1.01 15.64 -32.06
C ARG A 754 1.29 16.22 -30.67
N VAL A 755 1.82 17.44 -30.68
CA VAL A 755 2.16 18.23 -29.49
C VAL A 755 0.89 18.51 -28.66
N PRO A 756 0.84 18.16 -27.37
CA PRO A 756 -0.28 18.52 -26.49
C PRO A 756 -0.36 20.04 -26.32
N GLN A 757 -1.55 20.61 -26.47
CA GLN A 757 -1.77 22.03 -26.15
C GLN A 757 -1.81 22.20 -24.64
N THR A 758 -0.83 22.94 -24.09
CA THR A 758 -0.81 23.40 -22.70
C THR A 758 -2.08 24.20 -22.43
N PRO A 759 -2.93 23.86 -21.45
CA PRO A 759 -4.00 24.76 -21.05
C PRO A 759 -3.36 26.05 -20.53
N THR A 760 -3.78 27.19 -21.06
CA THR A 760 -3.31 28.48 -20.58
C THR A 760 -3.62 28.60 -19.09
N ALA A 761 -2.71 29.20 -18.32
CA ALA A 761 -2.86 29.40 -16.88
C ALA A 761 -4.20 30.07 -16.51
N ASP A 762 -4.88 30.71 -17.47
CA ASP A 762 -6.20 31.30 -17.37
C ASP A 762 -7.34 30.28 -17.25
N ILE A 763 -7.30 29.11 -17.93
CA ILE A 763 -8.34 28.07 -17.83
C ILE A 763 -8.21 27.32 -16.50
N LEU A 764 -6.97 26.97 -16.10
CA LEU A 764 -6.71 26.44 -14.77
C LEU A 764 -7.04 27.48 -13.71
N SER A 765 -6.73 28.76 -13.93
CA SER A 765 -7.18 29.83 -13.03
C SER A 765 -8.67 30.09 -13.12
N GLU A 766 -9.41 29.71 -14.16
CA GLU A 766 -10.86 29.85 -14.27
C GLU A 766 -11.56 28.68 -13.60
N ILE A 767 -11.09 27.46 -13.78
CA ILE A 767 -11.51 26.29 -12.98
C ILE A 767 -11.17 26.51 -11.51
N MET A 768 -9.97 27.03 -11.20
CA MET A 768 -9.52 27.35 -9.84
C MET A 768 -10.06 28.68 -9.29
N ARG A 769 -10.68 29.54 -10.12
CA ARG A 769 -11.43 30.76 -9.73
C ARG A 769 -12.93 30.49 -9.67
N ASP A 770 -13.45 29.49 -10.37
CA ASP A 770 -14.79 28.95 -10.17
C ASP A 770 -14.80 28.11 -8.90
N LEU A 771 -13.80 27.23 -8.73
CA LEU A 771 -13.43 26.66 -7.43
C LEU A 771 -13.08 27.81 -6.48
N GLY A 772 -12.34 28.85 -6.89
CA GLY A 772 -11.90 30.00 -6.07
C GLY A 772 -13.00 30.95 -5.58
N ALA A 773 -14.06 31.14 -6.36
CA ALA A 773 -15.25 31.90 -6.02
C ALA A 773 -16.20 31.04 -5.19
N ALA A 774 -16.22 29.72 -5.42
CA ALA A 774 -16.76 28.74 -4.49
C ALA A 774 -15.94 28.61 -3.19
N LEU A 775 -14.61 28.84 -3.21
CA LEU A 775 -13.67 28.85 -2.08
C LEU A 775 -13.86 30.12 -1.24
N LYS A 776 -14.07 31.27 -1.89
CA LYS A 776 -14.37 32.55 -1.22
C LYS A 776 -15.72 32.56 -0.52
N THR A 777 -16.67 31.77 -0.99
CA THR A 777 -18.01 31.68 -0.41
C THR A 777 -18.15 30.52 0.57
N GLY A 778 -17.16 29.63 0.67
CA GLY A 778 -17.14 28.50 1.61
C GLY A 778 -18.25 27.47 1.40
N LYS A 779 -18.98 27.52 0.28
CA LYS A 779 -20.24 26.77 0.13
C LYS A 779 -20.11 25.44 -0.62
N ASP A 780 -19.30 25.32 -1.68
CA ASP A 780 -19.47 24.19 -2.63
C ASP A 780 -18.29 23.23 -2.81
N ILE A 781 -17.16 23.43 -2.10
CA ILE A 781 -15.96 22.59 -2.25
C ILE A 781 -15.91 21.39 -1.32
N THR A 782 -16.60 21.46 -0.19
CA THR A 782 -16.80 20.35 0.74
C THR A 782 -17.36 19.13 0.01
N VAL A 783 -18.22 19.31 -1.01
CA VAL A 783 -18.84 18.18 -1.74
C VAL A 783 -18.03 17.72 -2.97
N LEU A 784 -17.11 18.55 -3.47
CA LEU A 784 -16.21 18.22 -4.59
C LEU A 784 -14.91 17.51 -4.12
N LEU A 785 -14.44 17.83 -2.92
CA LEU A 785 -13.18 17.31 -2.36
C LEU A 785 -13.38 16.23 -1.28
N LEU A 786 -14.59 16.04 -0.75
CA LEU A 786 -14.88 15.02 0.27
C LEU A 786 -15.65 13.83 -0.30
N LYS A 787 -14.84 12.99 -0.93
CA LYS A 787 -14.76 11.53 -0.83
C LYS A 787 -15.98 10.69 -1.20
N ASN A 788 -15.58 9.72 -2.01
CA ASN A 788 -16.37 8.75 -2.72
C ASN A 788 -16.30 7.40 -2.03
N CYS A 789 -17.46 6.90 -1.64
CA CYS A 789 -17.66 5.47 -1.45
C CYS A 789 -18.20 4.88 -2.74
N ARG A 790 -17.34 4.18 -3.48
CA ARG A 790 -17.83 3.17 -4.43
C ARG A 790 -18.31 1.97 -3.62
N LEU A 791 -19.53 2.02 -3.13
CA LEU A 791 -20.25 0.79 -2.84
C LEU A 791 -20.61 0.18 -4.21
N LYS A 792 -20.06 -0.99 -4.55
CA LYS A 792 -20.55 -1.80 -5.68
C LYS A 792 -21.98 -2.25 -5.36
N LEU A 793 -22.97 -1.37 -5.53
CA LEU A 793 -24.38 -1.65 -5.25
C LEU A 793 -25.14 -2.14 -6.48
N CYS A 794 -24.57 -1.97 -7.68
CA CYS A 794 -25.24 -2.34 -8.93
C CYS A 794 -24.30 -3.14 -9.84
N HIS A 795 -24.18 -4.44 -9.57
CA HIS A 795 -23.83 -5.40 -10.62
C HIS A 795 -24.78 -6.58 -10.58
N ASN A 796 -25.98 -6.36 -11.09
CA ASN A 796 -26.80 -7.38 -11.71
C ASN A 796 -27.91 -6.70 -12.51
N ASN A 797 -27.59 -6.26 -13.74
CA ASN A 797 -28.63 -6.15 -14.75
C ASN A 797 -28.37 -7.22 -15.80
N ASN A 798 -29.16 -8.30 -15.66
CA ASN A 798 -29.54 -9.17 -16.74
C ASN A 798 -29.92 -8.31 -17.95
N SER A 799 -29.05 -8.22 -18.95
CA SER A 799 -29.47 -8.01 -20.32
C SER A 799 -30.09 -9.32 -20.83
N LYS A 800 -31.34 -9.57 -20.44
CA LYS A 800 -32.25 -10.47 -21.16
C LYS A 800 -33.65 -9.85 -21.19
N GLN A 801 -34.03 -9.43 -22.40
CA GLN A 801 -35.39 -9.12 -22.91
C GLN A 801 -36.03 -7.85 -22.32
N GLN A 802 -36.52 -6.87 -23.09
CA GLN A 802 -37.04 -6.84 -24.46
C GLN A 802 -36.42 -5.72 -25.29
#